data_AF-A0A0M4DMN9-F1
#
_entry.id   AF-A0A0M4DMN9-F1
#
_cell.length_a   1.000
_cell.length_b   1.000
_cell.length_c   1.000
_cell.angle_alpha   90.00
_cell.angle_beta   90.00
_cell.angle_gamma   90.00
#
_symmetry.space_group_name_H-M   'P 1'
#
loop_
_entity.id
_entity.type
_entity.pdbx_description
1 polymer ?
#
loop_
_entity_poly.entity_id
_entity_poly.type
_entity_poly.pdbx_seq_one_letter_code
_entity_poly.pdbx_strand_id
1 'polypeptide(L)'
;MALTIRPYEEGSRPHEEGDAQAVAELYNRHRDNPNPVAGGIDAAQLARELAERETATFLLALDDGRLVGTFGLFHHTGRRSARAGELIADMFFVHPAHRGGMVTGRLFTEAVEWMMRSGCLVLRLTVNPANTVAFRLYRRVGCVAVGRAVPGEDGNVELYNYIPLVLRSVFADLGEQATAALGSLTSFASVTASRDDELRSDVRVVDGIRTVDYCLSLGAFRLDATVDVDRGTVREARLTEPGGAVRALRIAQPPYRVRAPRGVPPYRFTEGALTCEVDGEDGTVSVLAAGHHGPVFVSTWPSCRAERPAGWREGEPRAITLEPVEGGVRVTERDGDETVTGTFTLQGGSLLQEFTRTGSATGRIFQTVGLRQGAFTDTEGRTYPIGLGVGVRDASEVVAASQVPLSGGLLTWQGSGVRVSLPADGRLRLVHSTLLERGLEPDADEVSRMRTEIDTGPVPPNRTTTATVTGTGTTTATVRDPTAPRRLEVEPAAGGVTVWQEGATKVLRSPYPRVRSYGYHPRWSAGLWVTRENSRHDRSAGLGWGVPAPGAWEAKHPLGLYAPHRGLCWEIATTDDGVRVDVHAPDTDRENVLWLTPHTAPEAAVIIESAGERWELASTDFRQTWARRASVRLSDGRWLHLAPAATTPSPSSSPSSSPYDELVLRATPSGLLLGGVSAGRESAWLLSVHDTPLPTLAPTT
;
A
#
# COMPACT_ATOMS: atom_id res chain seq x y z
N MET A 1 9.00 14.47 36.77
CA MET A 1 9.98 15.47 36.30
C MET A 1 9.79 15.63 34.79
N ALA A 2 9.40 16.83 34.35
CA ALA A 2 9.31 17.14 32.92
C ALA A 2 10.72 17.37 32.38
N LEU A 3 11.09 16.64 31.33
CA LEU A 3 12.32 16.85 30.60
C LEU A 3 12.13 18.06 29.68
N THR A 4 12.75 19.20 29.98
CA THR A 4 12.89 20.31 29.03
C THR A 4 14.34 20.28 28.57
N ILE A 5 14.59 19.75 27.38
CA ILE A 5 15.96 19.64 26.86
C ILE A 5 16.46 21.04 26.43
N ARG A 6 15.61 21.91 25.86
CA ARG A 6 15.88 23.35 25.63
C ARG A 6 14.57 24.17 25.51
N PRO A 7 14.60 25.49 25.76
CA PRO A 7 13.54 26.39 25.26
C PRO A 7 13.60 26.47 23.72
N TYR A 8 12.45 26.71 23.08
CA TYR A 8 12.35 26.96 21.63
C TYR A 8 13.13 28.25 21.29
N GLU A 9 14.41 28.14 20.92
CA GLU A 9 15.14 29.23 20.24
C GLU A 9 14.76 29.22 18.74
N GLU A 10 14.85 30.37 18.05
CA GLU A 10 14.33 30.57 16.68
C GLU A 10 14.65 29.41 15.71
N GLY A 11 13.64 28.91 15.00
CA GLY A 11 13.82 28.05 13.81
C GLY A 11 12.84 26.88 13.64
N SER A 12 12.13 26.42 14.68
CA SER A 12 10.96 25.54 14.51
C SER A 12 9.95 25.70 15.64
N ARG A 13 8.66 25.51 15.33
CA ARG A 13 7.53 25.67 16.25
C ARG A 13 6.35 24.77 15.88
N PRO A 14 5.39 24.53 16.79
CA PRO A 14 4.12 23.91 16.43
C PRO A 14 3.34 24.74 15.40
N HIS A 15 2.54 24.06 14.59
CA HIS A 15 1.58 24.63 13.65
C HIS A 15 0.44 25.35 14.36
N GLU A 16 0.02 26.48 13.77
CA GLU A 16 -1.16 27.25 14.14
C GLU A 16 -2.13 27.32 12.95
N GLU A 17 -3.41 27.58 13.19
CA GLU A 17 -4.46 27.55 12.14
C GLU A 17 -4.13 28.44 10.92
N GLY A 18 -3.46 29.57 11.15
CA GLY A 18 -3.03 30.49 10.09
C GLY A 18 -1.94 29.95 9.15
N ASP A 19 -1.26 28.85 9.50
CA ASP A 19 -0.16 28.30 8.71
C ASP A 19 -0.61 27.43 7.54
N ALA A 20 -1.87 26.99 7.53
CA ALA A 20 -2.35 25.98 6.59
C ALA A 20 -2.13 26.37 5.12
N GLN A 21 -2.33 27.65 4.79
CA GLN A 21 -2.07 28.17 3.44
C GLN A 21 -0.58 28.05 3.06
N ALA A 22 0.33 28.44 3.94
CA ALA A 22 1.76 28.40 3.67
C ALA A 22 2.29 26.96 3.48
N VAL A 23 1.76 26.01 4.26
CA VAL A 23 2.10 24.59 4.13
C VAL A 23 1.53 24.01 2.83
N ALA A 24 0.27 24.29 2.50
CA ALA A 24 -0.35 23.83 1.25
C ALA A 24 0.43 24.35 0.02
N GLU A 25 0.82 25.62 0.03
CA GLU A 25 1.66 26.19 -1.02
C GLU A 25 3.05 25.55 -1.10
N LEU A 26 3.68 25.24 0.05
CA LEU A 26 4.96 24.54 0.06
C LEU A 26 4.83 23.19 -0.64
N TYR A 27 3.82 22.39 -0.30
CA TYR A 27 3.62 21.06 -0.91
C TYR A 27 3.30 21.15 -2.40
N ASN A 28 2.42 22.07 -2.80
CA ASN A 28 2.04 22.24 -4.20
C ASN A 28 3.21 22.70 -5.10
N ARG A 29 4.19 23.43 -4.55
CA ARG A 29 5.38 23.89 -5.29
C ARG A 29 6.40 22.79 -5.55
N HIS A 30 6.40 21.71 -4.76
CA HIS A 30 7.44 20.69 -4.79
C HIS A 30 6.90 19.34 -5.26
N ARG A 31 7.40 18.84 -6.40
CA ARG A 31 6.98 17.54 -6.96
C ARG A 31 7.35 16.34 -6.08
N ASP A 32 8.34 16.51 -5.20
CA ASP A 32 8.80 15.51 -4.25
C ASP A 32 8.22 15.72 -2.84
N ASN A 33 7.10 16.44 -2.74
CA ASN A 33 6.34 16.48 -1.50
C ASN A 33 5.93 15.05 -1.08
N PRO A 34 5.82 14.78 0.24
CA PRO A 34 5.62 13.43 0.76
C PRO A 34 4.23 12.85 0.44
N ASN A 35 3.24 13.70 0.19
CA ASN A 35 1.83 13.31 0.07
C ASN A 35 1.18 13.97 -1.16
N PRO A 36 1.65 13.64 -2.38
CA PRO A 36 1.21 14.34 -3.57
C PRO A 36 -0.25 14.02 -3.91
N VAL A 37 -1.02 15.06 -4.20
CA VAL A 37 -2.39 14.97 -4.74
C VAL A 37 -2.43 15.64 -6.10
N ALA A 38 -3.04 14.99 -7.09
CA ALA A 38 -3.22 15.58 -8.42
C ALA A 38 -4.06 16.86 -8.33
N GLY A 39 -3.52 17.96 -8.89
CA GLY A 39 -4.11 19.30 -8.78
C GLY A 39 -3.75 20.06 -7.50
N GLY A 40 -2.99 19.46 -6.59
CA GLY A 40 -2.60 20.07 -5.32
C GLY A 40 -3.70 20.06 -4.25
N ILE A 41 -3.37 20.64 -3.10
CA ILE A 41 -4.29 20.82 -1.96
C ILE A 41 -4.45 22.30 -1.61
N ASP A 42 -5.59 22.68 -1.05
CA ASP A 42 -5.82 24.02 -0.50
C ASP A 42 -5.66 24.06 1.04
N ALA A 43 -5.70 25.27 1.62
CA ALA A 43 -5.57 25.46 3.07
C ALA A 43 -6.70 24.78 3.86
N ALA A 44 -7.93 24.76 3.35
CA ALA A 44 -9.07 24.16 4.03
C ALA A 44 -8.96 22.63 4.04
N GLN A 45 -8.48 22.03 2.95
CA GLN A 45 -8.17 20.62 2.85
C GLN A 45 -7.04 20.24 3.79
N LEU A 46 -5.98 21.04 3.88
CA LEU A 46 -4.89 20.76 4.82
C LEU A 46 -5.35 20.87 6.28
N ALA A 47 -6.02 21.97 6.66
CA ALA A 47 -6.51 22.15 8.02
C ALA A 47 -7.46 21.01 8.43
N ARG A 48 -8.32 20.61 7.48
CA ARG A 48 -9.21 19.46 7.65
C ARG A 48 -8.43 18.16 7.78
N GLU A 49 -7.41 17.91 6.97
CA GLU A 49 -6.56 16.71 7.09
C GLU A 49 -5.89 16.63 8.46
N LEU A 50 -5.33 17.74 8.95
CA LEU A 50 -4.67 17.78 10.26
C LEU A 50 -5.65 17.53 11.41
N ALA A 51 -6.85 18.12 11.34
CA ALA A 51 -7.90 17.89 12.32
C ALA A 51 -8.39 16.43 12.26
N GLU A 52 -8.68 15.96 11.05
CA GLU A 52 -9.20 14.63 10.81
C GLU A 52 -8.19 13.55 11.11
N ARG A 53 -6.87 13.78 11.08
CA ARG A 53 -5.80 12.82 11.47
C ARG A 53 -5.54 12.70 12.97
N GLU A 54 -6.19 13.56 13.74
CA GLU A 54 -5.88 13.86 15.15
C GLU A 54 -4.38 14.00 15.34
N THR A 55 -3.90 15.06 14.72
CA THR A 55 -2.53 15.51 14.82
C THR A 55 -2.16 15.68 16.29
N ALA A 56 -1.25 14.82 16.75
CA ALA A 56 -0.70 14.89 18.09
C ALA A 56 0.26 16.09 18.20
N THR A 57 1.07 16.31 17.15
CA THR A 57 1.82 17.54 16.93
C THR A 57 2.18 17.68 15.46
N PHE A 58 2.26 18.91 14.96
CA PHE A 58 2.77 19.21 13.63
C PHE A 58 3.79 20.34 13.76
N LEU A 59 5.04 20.02 13.46
CA LEU A 59 6.15 20.94 13.62
C LEU A 59 6.44 21.63 12.28
N LEU A 60 6.67 22.93 12.33
CA LEU A 60 7.10 23.76 11.21
C LEU A 60 8.54 24.21 11.45
N ALA A 61 9.40 24.09 10.45
CA ALA A 61 10.72 24.69 10.45
C ALA A 61 10.69 26.00 9.64
N LEU A 62 11.17 27.08 10.25
CA LEU A 62 11.23 28.41 9.70
C LEU A 62 12.69 28.84 9.54
N ASP A 63 13.01 29.49 8.42
CA ASP A 63 14.29 30.17 8.18
C ASP A 63 13.98 31.60 7.76
N ASP A 64 14.43 32.60 8.54
CA ASP A 64 14.07 34.01 8.38
C ASP A 64 12.55 34.24 8.21
N GLY A 65 11.73 33.54 9.01
CA GLY A 65 10.27 33.61 8.96
C GLY A 65 9.62 32.86 7.78
N ARG A 66 10.40 32.30 6.86
CA ARG A 66 9.91 31.49 5.74
C ARG A 66 9.79 30.03 6.14
N LEU A 67 8.66 29.40 5.81
CA LEU A 67 8.48 27.96 5.98
C LEU A 67 9.41 27.16 5.05
N VAL A 68 10.27 26.34 5.66
CA VAL A 68 11.27 25.51 4.96
C VAL A 68 11.18 24.02 5.30
N GLY A 69 10.36 23.62 6.26
CA GLY A 69 10.14 22.20 6.56
C GLY A 69 8.93 21.93 7.44
N THR A 70 8.48 20.67 7.43
CA THR A 70 7.34 20.17 8.19
C THR A 70 7.64 18.79 8.77
N PHE A 71 7.03 18.46 9.91
CA PHE A 71 7.05 17.11 10.49
C PHE A 71 5.73 16.89 11.26
N GLY A 72 4.85 16.04 10.74
CA GLY A 72 3.60 15.68 11.41
C GLY A 72 3.69 14.36 12.19
N LEU A 73 3.11 14.33 13.39
CA LEU A 73 2.87 13.13 14.19
C LEU A 73 1.37 12.93 14.36
N PHE A 74 0.86 11.79 13.90
CA PHE A 74 -0.58 11.53 13.79
C PHE A 74 -0.98 10.25 14.52
N HIS A 75 -2.20 10.22 15.05
CA HIS A 75 -2.80 9.00 15.58
C HIS A 75 -3.30 8.08 14.46
N HIS A 76 -3.62 8.62 13.28
CA HIS A 76 -3.90 7.82 12.11
C HIS A 76 -3.63 8.60 10.81
N THR A 77 -3.57 7.89 9.68
CA THR A 77 -3.34 8.48 8.35
C THR A 77 -4.49 8.21 7.38
N GLY A 78 -5.62 7.72 7.88
CA GLY A 78 -6.71 7.17 7.09
C GLY A 78 -6.39 5.75 6.63
N ARG A 79 -5.17 5.51 6.12
CA ARG A 79 -4.67 4.18 5.76
C ARG A 79 -4.53 3.27 6.98
N ARG A 80 -3.94 3.81 8.05
CA ARG A 80 -3.53 3.05 9.23
C ARG A 80 -3.87 3.81 10.50
N SER A 81 -4.11 3.07 11.57
CA SER A 81 -4.27 3.61 12.92
C SER A 81 -3.06 3.22 13.78
N ALA A 82 -2.53 4.17 14.55
CA ALA A 82 -1.45 3.94 15.49
C ALA A 82 -1.96 3.14 16.71
N ARG A 83 -1.19 2.17 17.20
CA ARG A 83 -1.58 1.40 18.39
C ARG A 83 -1.39 2.24 19.65
N ALA A 84 -1.81 1.70 20.80
CA ALA A 84 -1.52 2.34 22.08
C ALA A 84 0.00 2.60 22.24
N GLY A 85 0.37 3.84 22.57
CA GLY A 85 1.77 4.24 22.72
C GLY A 85 2.54 4.53 21.43
N GLU A 86 1.88 4.42 20.27
CA GLU A 86 2.50 4.69 18.96
C GLU A 86 1.97 5.98 18.34
N LEU A 87 2.78 6.58 17.46
CA LEU A 87 2.37 7.65 16.53
C LEU A 87 2.93 7.36 15.15
N ILE A 88 2.21 7.80 14.12
CA ILE A 88 2.66 7.71 12.73
C ILE A 88 3.23 9.08 12.32
N ALA A 89 4.52 9.12 11.98
CA ALA A 89 5.15 10.22 11.30
C ALA A 89 4.77 10.19 9.81
N ASP A 90 4.22 11.30 9.34
CA ASP A 90 3.89 11.56 7.95
C ASP A 90 4.07 13.06 7.67
N MET A 91 3.88 13.51 6.44
CA MET A 91 4.04 14.93 6.07
C MET A 91 5.43 15.49 6.47
N PHE A 92 6.45 14.64 6.49
CA PHE A 92 7.83 15.05 6.70
C PHE A 92 8.41 15.60 5.41
N PHE A 93 8.71 16.90 5.39
CA PHE A 93 9.27 17.56 4.24
C PHE A 93 10.33 18.56 4.67
N VAL A 94 11.41 18.65 3.88
CA VAL A 94 12.42 19.70 4.01
C VAL A 94 12.68 20.25 2.62
N HIS A 95 12.58 21.57 2.50
CA HIS A 95 12.84 22.30 1.27
C HIS A 95 14.21 21.91 0.71
N PRO A 96 14.36 21.66 -0.61
CA PRO A 96 15.58 21.12 -1.20
C PRO A 96 16.87 21.84 -0.79
N ALA A 97 16.84 23.18 -0.69
CA ALA A 97 17.98 24.00 -0.30
C ALA A 97 18.48 23.78 1.15
N HIS A 98 17.65 23.20 2.03
CA HIS A 98 17.98 22.97 3.44
C HIS A 98 18.27 21.49 3.74
N ARG A 99 18.23 20.62 2.71
CA ARG A 99 18.52 19.19 2.86
C ARG A 99 20.00 18.98 3.15
N GLY A 100 20.31 18.10 4.09
CA GLY A 100 21.68 17.88 4.57
C GLY A 100 22.18 18.94 5.55
N GLY A 101 21.37 19.96 5.87
CA GLY A 101 21.61 20.91 6.95
C GLY A 101 21.06 20.43 8.31
N MET A 102 20.96 21.35 9.27
CA MET A 102 20.54 21.04 10.64
C MET A 102 19.02 20.86 10.81
N VAL A 103 18.20 21.36 9.88
CA VAL A 103 16.72 21.36 9.94
C VAL A 103 16.16 19.97 10.20
N THR A 104 16.63 18.96 9.45
CA THR A 104 16.18 17.58 9.60
C THR A 104 16.46 17.04 11.00
N GLY A 105 17.69 17.17 11.49
CA GLY A 105 18.08 16.67 12.81
C GLY A 105 17.26 17.34 13.91
N ARG A 106 17.04 18.65 13.77
CA ARG A 106 16.26 19.44 14.72
C ARG A 106 14.79 19.01 14.79
N LEU A 107 14.11 18.87 13.65
CA LEU A 107 12.72 18.40 13.63
C LEU A 107 12.56 17.01 14.27
N PHE A 108 13.50 16.09 14.01
CA PHE A 108 13.52 14.77 14.66
C PHE A 108 13.73 14.88 16.18
N THR A 109 14.67 15.70 16.63
CA THR A 109 14.93 15.92 18.05
C THR A 109 13.70 16.48 18.76
N GLU A 110 13.07 17.52 18.21
CA GLU A 110 11.86 18.13 18.78
C GLU A 110 10.69 17.12 18.81
N ALA A 111 10.53 16.31 17.77
CA ALA A 111 9.53 15.24 17.73
C ALA A 111 9.77 14.19 18.84
N VAL A 112 11.00 13.70 19.01
CA VAL A 112 11.35 12.71 20.04
C VAL A 112 11.16 13.27 21.45
N GLU A 113 11.57 14.52 21.70
CA GLU A 113 11.35 15.19 22.98
C GLU A 113 9.87 15.36 23.32
N TRP A 114 9.07 15.72 22.32
CA TRP A 114 7.62 15.78 22.47
C TRP A 114 7.04 14.40 22.80
N MET A 115 7.46 13.36 22.07
CA MET A 115 7.02 11.96 22.26
C MET A 115 7.35 11.43 23.66
N MET A 116 8.55 11.70 24.17
CA MET A 116 8.95 11.31 25.52
C MET A 116 8.08 11.97 26.61
N ARG A 117 7.61 13.20 26.38
CA ARG A 117 6.72 13.92 27.30
C ARG A 117 5.27 13.46 27.21
N SER A 118 4.77 13.13 26.02
CA SER A 118 3.38 12.69 25.81
C SER A 118 3.13 11.24 26.20
N GLY A 119 4.18 10.41 26.28
CA GLY A 119 4.05 8.99 26.60
C GLY A 119 3.74 8.10 25.40
N CYS A 120 3.73 8.67 24.18
CA CYS A 120 3.77 7.93 22.92
C CYS A 120 5.24 7.65 22.58
N LEU A 121 5.68 6.41 22.71
CA LEU A 121 7.11 6.06 22.76
C LEU A 121 7.62 5.25 21.56
N VAL A 122 6.77 4.99 20.58
CA VAL A 122 7.15 4.33 19.33
C VAL A 122 6.72 5.18 18.14
N LEU A 123 7.68 5.51 17.27
CA LEU A 123 7.40 6.25 16.05
C LEU A 123 7.32 5.28 14.87
N ARG A 124 6.21 5.32 14.14
CA ARG A 124 6.00 4.58 12.89
C ARG A 124 6.12 5.54 11.73
N LEU A 125 6.67 5.13 10.60
CA LEU A 125 6.69 5.95 9.39
C LEU A 125 6.67 5.07 8.15
N THR A 126 6.19 5.63 7.04
CA THR A 126 6.27 4.99 5.73
C THR A 126 7.26 5.72 4.85
N VAL A 127 7.95 4.97 3.98
CA VAL A 127 8.91 5.53 3.05
C VAL A 127 8.92 4.75 1.74
N ASN A 128 8.99 5.47 0.62
CA ASN A 128 9.27 4.86 -0.66
C ASN A 128 10.72 4.32 -0.64
N PRO A 129 10.94 3.00 -0.74
CA PRO A 129 12.28 2.43 -0.69
C PRO A 129 13.18 2.84 -1.86
N ALA A 130 12.62 3.30 -2.98
CA ALA A 130 13.38 3.90 -4.06
C ALA A 130 13.89 5.32 -3.73
N ASN A 131 13.30 6.00 -2.75
CA ASN A 131 13.82 7.26 -2.20
C ASN A 131 14.96 6.96 -1.22
N THR A 132 16.11 6.57 -1.77
CA THR A 132 17.28 6.16 -0.99
C THR A 132 17.78 7.24 -0.03
N VAL A 133 17.56 8.52 -0.33
CA VAL A 133 17.94 9.64 0.56
C VAL A 133 17.11 9.63 1.84
N ALA A 134 15.77 9.58 1.71
CA ALA A 134 14.88 9.53 2.86
C ALA A 134 15.04 8.21 3.64
N PHE A 135 15.15 7.08 2.92
CA PHE A 135 15.36 5.78 3.55
C PHE A 135 16.63 5.77 4.41
N ARG A 136 17.79 6.19 3.85
CA ARG A 136 19.06 6.32 4.58
C ARG A 136 18.97 7.22 5.79
N LEU A 137 18.27 8.35 5.65
CA LEU A 137 18.03 9.28 6.75
C LEU A 137 17.30 8.57 7.89
N TYR A 138 16.18 7.90 7.60
CA TYR A 138 15.39 7.18 8.60
C TYR A 138 16.20 6.07 9.28
N ARG A 139 16.99 5.30 8.52
CA ARG A 139 17.92 4.30 9.07
C ARG A 139 18.92 4.93 10.04
N ARG A 140 19.49 6.09 9.69
CA ARG A 140 20.47 6.82 10.50
C ARG A 140 19.89 7.43 11.77
N VAL A 141 18.61 7.80 11.80
CA VAL A 141 17.94 8.27 13.03
C VAL A 141 17.40 7.11 13.88
N GLY A 142 17.71 5.87 13.52
CA GLY A 142 17.40 4.67 14.30
C GLY A 142 16.17 3.90 13.87
N CYS A 143 15.53 4.24 12.76
CA CYS A 143 14.36 3.50 12.28
C CYS A 143 14.73 2.09 11.78
N VAL A 144 13.89 1.12 12.10
CA VAL A 144 14.06 -0.30 11.82
C VAL A 144 12.90 -0.87 11.03
N ALA A 145 13.19 -1.84 10.16
CA ALA A 145 12.18 -2.63 9.48
C ALA A 145 11.73 -3.79 10.38
N VAL A 146 10.48 -3.74 10.82
CA VAL A 146 9.86 -4.80 11.64
C VAL A 146 9.20 -5.81 10.70
N GLY A 147 9.95 -6.87 10.37
CA GLY A 147 9.51 -7.87 9.39
C GLY A 147 10.06 -7.60 7.98
N ARG A 148 9.54 -8.33 6.98
CA ARG A 148 10.02 -8.22 5.60
C ARG A 148 9.49 -6.92 4.98
N ALA A 149 10.38 -5.95 4.78
CA ALA A 149 10.07 -4.67 4.12
C ALA A 149 9.82 -4.85 2.62
N VAL A 150 8.68 -5.43 2.25
CA VAL A 150 8.19 -5.46 0.86
C VAL A 150 7.27 -4.25 0.69
N PRO A 151 7.49 -3.39 -0.33
CA PRO A 151 6.60 -2.27 -0.58
C PRO A 151 5.18 -2.78 -0.84
N GLY A 152 4.21 -2.17 -0.17
CA GLY A 152 2.79 -2.46 -0.42
C GLY A 152 2.30 -1.85 -1.74
N GLU A 153 0.98 -1.82 -1.93
CA GLU A 153 0.35 -1.29 -3.15
C GLU A 153 0.70 0.19 -3.42
N ASP A 154 0.85 1.01 -2.37
CA ASP A 154 1.30 2.41 -2.52
C ASP A 154 2.81 2.55 -2.79
N GLY A 155 3.55 1.46 -2.70
CA GLY A 155 4.99 1.43 -2.91
C GLY A 155 5.80 1.87 -1.72
N ASN A 156 5.18 2.04 -0.55
CA ASN A 156 5.89 2.39 0.67
C ASN A 156 6.17 1.14 1.52
N VAL A 157 7.26 1.20 2.28
CA VAL A 157 7.57 0.27 3.37
C VAL A 157 7.44 0.98 4.71
N GLU A 158 7.07 0.23 5.74
CA GLU A 158 6.95 0.75 7.10
C GLU A 158 8.24 0.56 7.89
N LEU A 159 8.63 1.60 8.64
CA LEU A 159 9.75 1.59 9.57
C LEU A 159 9.29 2.06 10.96
N TYR A 160 10.00 1.60 11.98
CA TYR A 160 9.68 1.84 13.39
C TYR A 160 10.89 2.44 14.11
N ASN A 161 10.69 3.38 15.01
CA ASN A 161 11.73 3.91 15.87
C ASN A 161 11.34 3.69 17.33
N TYR A 162 12.11 2.86 18.03
CA TYR A 162 11.91 2.52 19.44
C TYR A 162 12.84 3.30 20.39
N ILE A 163 13.62 4.26 19.88
CA ILE A 163 14.51 5.08 20.72
C ILE A 163 13.74 5.83 21.82
N PRO A 164 12.58 6.48 21.55
CA PRO A 164 11.84 7.16 22.61
C PRO A 164 11.44 6.19 23.74
N LEU A 165 11.02 4.96 23.40
CA LEU A 165 10.74 3.88 24.35
C LEU A 165 11.99 3.49 25.15
N VAL A 166 13.11 3.22 24.47
CA VAL A 166 14.37 2.86 25.13
C VAL A 166 14.78 3.92 26.14
N LEU A 167 14.86 5.19 25.71
CA LEU A 167 15.28 6.30 26.57
C LEU A 167 14.32 6.48 27.74
N ARG A 168 13.00 6.48 27.50
CA ARG A 168 12.01 6.67 28.55
C ARG A 168 12.05 5.56 29.60
N SER A 169 12.29 4.31 29.18
CA SER A 169 12.36 3.15 30.06
C SER A 169 13.59 3.15 30.96
N VAL A 170 14.71 3.74 30.54
CA VAL A 170 15.96 3.72 31.33
C VAL A 170 16.29 5.04 31.99
N PHE A 171 15.58 6.13 31.64
CA PHE A 171 15.92 7.50 32.03
C PHE A 171 16.19 7.66 33.53
N ALA A 172 15.34 7.08 34.38
CA ALA A 172 15.45 7.19 35.83
C ALA A 172 16.69 6.50 36.42
N ASP A 173 17.37 5.64 35.65
CA ASP A 173 18.51 4.84 36.09
C ASP A 173 19.83 5.20 35.38
N LEU A 174 19.84 6.19 34.47
CA LEU A 174 21.04 6.61 33.73
C LEU A 174 22.09 7.28 34.63
N GLY A 175 21.66 7.95 35.70
CA GLY A 175 22.53 8.79 36.55
C GLY A 175 22.77 10.18 35.95
N GLU A 176 23.29 11.12 36.75
CA GLU A 176 23.37 12.54 36.39
C GLU A 176 24.25 12.81 35.16
N GLN A 177 25.45 12.21 35.09
CA GLN A 177 26.40 12.46 33.99
C GLN A 177 25.89 11.97 32.63
N ALA A 178 25.32 10.76 32.58
CA ALA A 178 24.74 10.22 31.35
C ALA A 178 23.47 10.98 30.94
N THR A 179 22.69 11.47 31.92
CA THR A 179 21.52 12.32 31.67
C THR A 179 21.94 13.67 31.09
N ALA A 180 23.00 14.29 31.62
CA ALA A 180 23.56 15.53 31.08
C ALA A 180 24.11 15.32 29.67
N ALA A 181 24.79 14.19 29.42
CA ALA A 181 25.28 13.84 28.08
C ALA A 181 24.13 13.68 27.08
N LEU A 182 23.02 13.02 27.45
CA LEU A 182 21.80 12.93 26.64
C LEU A 182 21.23 14.33 26.32
N GLY A 183 21.15 15.23 27.31
CA GLY A 183 20.66 16.61 27.11
C GLY A 183 21.57 17.50 26.24
N SER A 184 22.85 17.13 26.10
CA SER A 184 23.82 17.85 25.26
C SER A 184 23.77 17.48 23.78
N LEU A 185 23.02 16.46 23.41
CA LEU A 185 22.93 15.99 22.02
C LEU A 185 22.24 17.03 21.13
N THR A 186 22.90 17.37 20.03
CA THR A 186 22.37 18.30 19.02
C THR A 186 21.50 17.61 17.97
N SER A 187 21.62 16.29 17.83
CA SER A 187 20.84 15.48 16.87
C SER A 187 20.82 14.01 17.27
N PHE A 188 19.64 13.37 17.18
CA PHE A 188 19.54 11.92 17.34
C PHE A 188 20.20 11.13 16.19
N ALA A 189 20.45 11.74 15.03
CA ALA A 189 21.08 11.07 13.89
C ALA A 189 22.53 10.62 14.18
N SER A 190 23.22 11.26 15.13
CA SER A 190 24.59 10.89 15.53
C SER A 190 24.64 9.91 16.70
N VAL A 191 23.48 9.52 17.24
CA VAL A 191 23.39 8.70 18.46
C VAL A 191 23.41 7.22 18.12
N THR A 192 22.89 6.78 16.97
CA THR A 192 22.77 5.34 16.71
C THR A 192 23.97 4.78 15.98
N ALA A 193 24.39 3.55 16.34
CA ALA A 193 25.27 2.77 15.46
C ALA A 193 24.66 2.67 14.05
N SER A 194 25.49 2.89 13.02
CA SER A 194 25.01 2.88 11.63
C SER A 194 24.38 1.56 11.29
N ARG A 195 23.12 1.60 10.84
CA ARG A 195 22.47 0.47 10.19
C ARG A 195 22.81 0.43 8.71
N ASP A 196 22.65 -0.73 8.10
CA ASP A 196 22.78 -0.84 6.65
C ASP A 196 21.59 -0.22 5.91
N ASP A 197 21.81 0.03 4.61
CA ASP A 197 20.82 0.61 3.71
C ASP A 197 19.97 -0.48 3.01
N GLU A 198 19.87 -1.68 3.61
CA GLU A 198 19.17 -2.80 3.01
C GLU A 198 17.72 -2.92 3.50
N LEU A 199 16.83 -3.33 2.60
CA LEU A 199 15.41 -3.60 2.89
C LEU A 199 15.23 -5.02 3.43
N ARG A 200 15.97 -5.33 4.50
CA ARG A 200 15.84 -6.59 5.24
C ARG A 200 15.25 -6.32 6.61
N SER A 201 14.61 -7.33 7.18
CA SER A 201 14.13 -7.26 8.57
C SER A 201 15.30 -7.04 9.51
N ASP A 202 15.19 -6.06 10.42
CA ASP A 202 16.13 -5.88 11.54
C ASP A 202 15.79 -6.79 12.72
N VAL A 203 14.65 -7.48 12.67
CA VAL A 203 14.14 -8.34 13.73
C VAL A 203 14.92 -9.65 13.80
N ARG A 204 15.37 -10.00 15.01
CA ARG A 204 15.88 -11.33 15.37
C ARG A 204 14.92 -12.02 16.34
N VAL A 205 14.75 -13.33 16.21
CA VAL A 205 13.93 -14.11 17.16
C VAL A 205 14.84 -14.64 18.27
N VAL A 206 14.52 -14.30 19.52
CA VAL A 206 15.29 -14.65 20.71
C VAL A 206 14.32 -15.18 21.77
N ASP A 207 14.46 -16.44 22.14
CA ASP A 207 13.53 -17.14 23.03
C ASP A 207 12.07 -17.09 22.55
N GLY A 208 11.86 -17.18 21.23
CA GLY A 208 10.54 -17.06 20.60
C GLY A 208 9.98 -15.64 20.52
N ILE A 209 10.71 -14.63 20.99
CA ILE A 209 10.29 -13.23 20.96
C ILE A 209 10.95 -12.51 19.79
N ARG A 210 10.19 -11.74 19.02
CA ARG A 210 10.70 -10.86 17.97
C ARG A 210 11.35 -9.64 18.63
N THR A 211 12.66 -9.49 18.40
CA THR A 211 13.46 -8.47 19.07
C THR A 211 14.30 -7.64 18.11
N VAL A 212 14.57 -6.40 18.50
CA VAL A 212 15.49 -5.49 17.82
C VAL A 212 16.47 -4.92 18.84
N ASP A 213 17.74 -4.83 18.45
CA ASP A 213 18.79 -4.24 19.28
C ASP A 213 19.08 -2.81 18.90
N TYR A 214 19.31 -1.97 19.89
CA TYR A 214 19.76 -0.59 19.75
C TYR A 214 21.11 -0.42 20.45
N CYS A 215 22.00 0.34 19.81
CA CYS A 215 23.24 0.82 20.40
C CYS A 215 23.29 2.33 20.20
N LEU A 216 23.22 3.07 21.31
CA LEU A 216 23.08 4.53 21.38
C LEU A 216 24.33 5.15 22.02
N SER A 217 25.02 6.04 21.32
CA SER A 217 26.14 6.85 21.79
C SER A 217 25.64 8.14 22.44
N LEU A 218 25.83 8.27 23.75
CA LEU A 218 25.46 9.42 24.56
C LEU A 218 26.74 10.16 24.99
N GLY A 219 27.36 10.88 24.06
CA GLY A 219 28.69 11.45 24.26
C GLY A 219 29.74 10.34 24.48
N ALA A 220 30.40 10.33 25.64
CA ALA A 220 31.37 9.29 26.00
C ALA A 220 30.72 8.01 26.58
N PHE A 221 29.41 8.00 26.78
CA PHE A 221 28.66 6.82 27.23
C PHE A 221 28.09 6.05 26.04
N ARG A 222 27.85 4.75 26.21
CA ARG A 222 27.14 3.91 25.24
C ARG A 222 26.02 3.14 25.94
N LEU A 223 24.82 3.20 25.37
CA LEU A 223 23.62 2.49 25.84
C LEU A 223 23.23 1.41 24.83
N ASP A 224 23.32 0.15 25.26
CA ASP A 224 22.83 -1.00 24.51
C ASP A 224 21.46 -1.42 25.06
N ALA A 225 20.48 -1.66 24.19
CA ALA A 225 19.15 -2.08 24.60
C ALA A 225 18.53 -3.09 23.62
N THR A 226 17.67 -3.97 24.13
CA THR A 226 16.89 -4.92 23.33
C THR A 226 15.40 -4.66 23.54
N VAL A 227 14.64 -4.57 22.44
CA VAL A 227 13.21 -4.24 22.44
C VAL A 227 12.42 -5.45 21.94
N ASP A 228 11.34 -5.80 22.65
CA ASP A 228 10.26 -6.67 22.16
C ASP A 228 9.34 -5.84 21.26
N VAL A 229 9.35 -6.12 19.96
CA VAL A 229 8.64 -5.32 18.96
C VAL A 229 7.14 -5.58 18.93
N ASP A 230 6.69 -6.77 19.37
CA ASP A 230 5.28 -7.13 19.36
C ASP A 230 4.55 -6.54 20.59
N ARG A 231 5.24 -6.49 21.73
CA ARG A 231 4.70 -5.90 22.98
C ARG A 231 5.01 -4.42 23.14
N GLY A 232 5.97 -3.88 22.38
CA GLY A 232 6.41 -2.49 22.49
C GLY A 232 7.07 -2.19 23.84
N THR A 233 7.94 -3.10 24.32
CA THR A 233 8.60 -3.00 25.64
C THR A 233 10.11 -3.24 25.54
N VAL A 234 10.91 -2.57 26.39
CA VAL A 234 12.34 -2.87 26.53
C VAL A 234 12.53 -4.14 27.38
N ARG A 235 13.31 -5.10 26.87
CA ARG A 235 13.65 -6.35 27.56
C ARG A 235 14.89 -6.21 28.43
N GLU A 236 15.95 -5.66 27.87
CA GLU A 236 17.25 -5.49 28.51
C GLU A 236 17.85 -4.14 28.12
N ALA A 237 18.61 -3.53 29.03
CA ALA A 237 19.40 -2.34 28.76
C ALA A 237 20.68 -2.32 29.60
N ARG A 238 21.79 -1.89 29.00
CA ARG A 238 23.12 -1.80 29.63
C ARG A 238 23.78 -0.48 29.26
N LEU A 239 24.42 0.16 30.24
CA LEU A 239 25.22 1.37 30.05
C LEU A 239 26.70 1.02 30.16
N THR A 240 27.46 1.38 29.13
CA THR A 240 28.93 1.38 29.14
C THR A 240 29.38 2.81 29.45
N GLU A 241 30.13 2.96 30.54
CA GLU A 241 30.69 4.23 30.99
C GLU A 241 31.98 4.58 30.21
N PRO A 242 32.46 5.83 30.25
CA PRO A 242 33.67 6.26 29.54
C PRO A 242 34.92 5.43 29.87
N GLY A 243 34.99 4.87 31.08
CA GLY A 243 36.06 3.96 31.52
C GLY A 243 35.91 2.50 31.06
N GLY A 244 34.88 2.19 30.26
CA GLY A 244 34.59 0.83 29.77
C GLY A 244 33.83 -0.06 30.74
N ALA A 245 33.54 0.40 31.95
CA ALA A 245 32.70 -0.33 32.90
C ALA A 245 31.27 -0.46 32.35
N VAL A 246 30.71 -1.67 32.41
CA VAL A 246 29.35 -1.96 31.93
C VAL A 246 28.45 -2.27 33.12
N ARG A 247 27.30 -1.61 33.20
CA ARG A 247 26.26 -1.91 34.20
C ARG A 247 24.89 -2.13 33.56
N ALA A 248 24.14 -3.08 34.09
CA ALA A 248 22.74 -3.26 33.73
C ALA A 248 21.88 -2.10 34.27
N LEU A 249 20.90 -1.68 33.47
CA LEU A 249 19.97 -0.62 33.86
C LEU A 249 18.64 -1.21 34.32
N ARG A 250 18.02 -0.57 35.32
CA ARG A 250 16.64 -0.85 35.70
C ARG A 250 15.69 -0.31 34.63
N ILE A 251 14.77 -1.16 34.19
CA ILE A 251 13.83 -0.87 33.12
C ILE A 251 12.46 -0.52 33.72
N ALA A 252 12.00 0.70 33.48
CA ALA A 252 10.64 1.11 33.74
C ALA A 252 9.71 0.61 32.64
N GLN A 253 8.53 0.11 33.04
CA GLN A 253 7.48 -0.28 32.11
C GLN A 253 6.86 0.96 31.45
N PRO A 254 6.52 0.90 30.16
CA PRO A 254 5.82 2.00 29.49
C PRO A 254 4.42 2.21 30.10
N PRO A 255 3.87 3.44 30.02
CA PRO A 255 2.56 3.77 30.59
C PRO A 255 1.38 3.23 29.77
N TYR A 256 1.64 2.48 28.70
CA TYR A 256 0.65 1.91 27.80
C TYR A 256 0.83 0.39 27.68
N ARG A 257 -0.19 -0.29 27.18
CA ARG A 257 -0.14 -1.70 26.81
C ARG A 257 -0.58 -1.85 25.36
N VAL A 258 0.28 -2.42 24.53
CA VAL A 258 -0.09 -2.83 23.17
C VAL A 258 -1.01 -4.04 23.26
N ARG A 259 -2.16 -3.99 22.56
CA ARG A 259 -3.09 -5.12 22.49
C ARG A 259 -2.50 -6.20 21.57
N ALA A 260 -2.37 -7.41 22.10
CA ALA A 260 -2.02 -8.55 21.27
C ALA A 260 -3.23 -8.99 20.44
N PRO A 261 -3.03 -9.45 19.19
CA PRO A 261 -4.08 -10.15 18.45
C PRO A 261 -4.63 -11.31 19.28
N ARG A 262 -5.95 -11.45 19.31
CA ARG A 262 -6.66 -12.47 20.11
C ARG A 262 -6.78 -13.81 19.39
N GLY A 263 -6.58 -13.83 18.07
CA GLY A 263 -6.80 -14.99 17.21
C GLY A 263 -8.28 -15.36 17.09
N VAL A 264 -9.20 -14.39 17.19
CA VAL A 264 -10.64 -14.65 17.08
C VAL A 264 -10.97 -14.96 15.62
N PRO A 265 -11.51 -16.15 15.31
CA PRO A 265 -11.86 -16.49 13.94
C PRO A 265 -12.97 -15.55 13.41
N PRO A 266 -12.99 -15.27 12.11
CA PRO A 266 -14.02 -14.42 11.52
C PRO A 266 -15.41 -15.06 11.66
N TYR A 267 -16.43 -14.24 11.91
CA TYR A 267 -17.82 -14.67 11.88
C TYR A 267 -18.35 -14.60 10.45
N ARG A 268 -19.07 -15.62 9.98
CA ARG A 268 -19.54 -15.72 8.60
C ARG A 268 -21.04 -15.97 8.54
N PHE A 269 -21.72 -15.28 7.62
CA PHE A 269 -23.13 -15.51 7.29
C PHE A 269 -23.36 -15.32 5.79
N THR A 270 -24.31 -16.06 5.24
CA THR A 270 -24.51 -16.17 3.78
C THR A 270 -25.98 -15.97 3.45
N GLU A 271 -26.26 -15.24 2.37
CA GLU A 271 -27.57 -15.14 1.75
C GLU A 271 -27.40 -15.21 0.23
N GLY A 272 -28.06 -16.18 -0.41
CA GLY A 272 -27.93 -16.40 -1.86
C GLY A 272 -26.47 -16.65 -2.28
N ALA A 273 -25.97 -15.81 -3.20
CA ALA A 273 -24.60 -15.90 -3.73
C ALA A 273 -23.57 -15.07 -2.94
N LEU A 274 -24.00 -14.40 -1.86
CA LEU A 274 -23.17 -13.51 -1.07
C LEU A 274 -22.83 -14.13 0.28
N THR A 275 -21.56 -14.02 0.67
CA THR A 275 -21.08 -14.35 2.01
C THR A 275 -20.48 -13.12 2.63
N CYS A 276 -20.97 -12.74 3.81
CA CYS A 276 -20.40 -11.70 4.63
C CYS A 276 -19.49 -12.32 5.69
N GLU A 277 -18.28 -11.79 5.83
CA GLU A 277 -17.32 -12.15 6.87
C GLU A 277 -17.01 -10.93 7.71
N VAL A 278 -17.09 -11.07 9.03
CA VAL A 278 -16.70 -10.04 10.01
C VAL A 278 -15.44 -10.50 10.71
N ASP A 279 -14.37 -9.73 10.57
CA ASP A 279 -13.09 -9.98 11.22
C ASP A 279 -13.24 -9.88 12.75
N GLY A 280 -12.83 -10.94 13.46
CA GLY A 280 -12.95 -11.03 14.92
C GLY A 280 -11.92 -10.20 15.70
N GLU A 281 -10.87 -9.73 15.04
CA GLU A 281 -9.85 -8.87 15.63
C GLU A 281 -10.25 -7.40 15.59
N ASP A 282 -10.67 -6.89 14.43
CA ASP A 282 -10.88 -5.45 14.25
C ASP A 282 -12.28 -5.02 13.77
N GLY A 283 -13.17 -5.99 13.53
CA GLY A 283 -14.57 -5.74 13.14
C GLY A 283 -14.74 -5.35 11.67
N THR A 284 -13.69 -5.42 10.85
CA THR A 284 -13.79 -5.17 9.41
C THR A 284 -14.75 -6.17 8.76
N VAL A 285 -15.68 -5.67 7.96
CA VAL A 285 -16.66 -6.46 7.22
C VAL A 285 -16.18 -6.65 5.79
N SER A 286 -16.19 -7.88 5.30
CA SER A 286 -15.89 -8.23 3.92
C SER A 286 -17.05 -8.99 3.31
N VAL A 287 -17.53 -8.58 2.14
CA VAL A 287 -18.54 -9.31 1.37
C VAL A 287 -17.85 -10.01 0.21
N LEU A 288 -18.06 -11.31 0.08
CA LEU A 288 -17.60 -12.16 -1.02
C LEU A 288 -18.79 -12.54 -1.88
N ALA A 289 -18.57 -12.65 -3.19
CA ALA A 289 -19.55 -13.15 -4.14
C ALA A 289 -19.07 -14.46 -4.77
N ALA A 290 -19.98 -15.41 -4.96
CA ALA A 290 -19.68 -16.66 -5.66
C ALA A 290 -19.08 -16.39 -7.06
N GLY A 291 -17.93 -17.00 -7.36
CA GLY A 291 -17.24 -16.82 -8.64
C GLY A 291 -16.43 -15.53 -8.78
N HIS A 292 -16.40 -14.65 -7.77
CA HIS A 292 -15.46 -13.52 -7.71
C HIS A 292 -14.22 -13.90 -6.89
N HIS A 293 -13.04 -13.53 -7.39
CA HIS A 293 -11.80 -13.75 -6.65
C HIS A 293 -11.57 -12.60 -5.67
N GLY A 294 -11.74 -12.89 -4.36
CA GLY A 294 -11.59 -11.96 -3.24
C GLY A 294 -12.89 -11.29 -2.81
N PRO A 295 -12.85 -10.28 -1.92
CA PRO A 295 -14.02 -9.52 -1.54
C PRO A 295 -14.50 -8.62 -2.68
N VAL A 296 -15.82 -8.48 -2.84
CA VAL A 296 -16.45 -7.48 -3.73
C VAL A 296 -16.65 -6.15 -3.01
N PHE A 297 -16.70 -6.17 -1.67
CA PHE A 297 -16.89 -5.00 -0.83
C PHE A 297 -16.21 -5.20 0.52
N VAL A 298 -15.59 -4.15 1.06
CA VAL A 298 -14.98 -4.14 2.39
C VAL A 298 -15.41 -2.87 3.11
N SER A 299 -15.75 -2.95 4.40
CA SER A 299 -16.18 -1.83 5.24
C SER A 299 -15.42 -1.89 6.57
N THR A 300 -14.69 -0.83 6.92
CA THR A 300 -13.92 -0.78 8.17
C THR A 300 -14.79 -0.53 9.38
N TRP A 301 -14.27 -0.82 10.56
CA TRP A 301 -14.96 -0.54 11.82
C TRP A 301 -14.78 0.93 12.30
N PRO A 302 -15.84 1.61 12.76
CA PRO A 302 -15.80 3.03 13.09
C PRO A 302 -15.16 3.41 14.44
N SER A 303 -14.78 2.43 15.27
CA SER A 303 -14.14 2.60 16.60
C SER A 303 -15.00 3.27 17.67
N CYS A 304 -14.95 2.77 18.91
CA CYS A 304 -15.46 3.48 20.10
C CYS A 304 -14.76 4.82 20.33
N ARG A 305 -13.43 4.81 20.32
CA ARG A 305 -12.58 5.99 20.36
C ARG A 305 -12.71 6.74 19.04
N ALA A 306 -13.33 7.92 19.11
CA ALA A 306 -13.43 8.84 17.97
C ALA A 306 -12.07 9.09 17.36
N GLU A 307 -11.03 9.07 18.20
CA GLU A 307 -9.66 9.37 17.82
C GLU A 307 -8.83 8.25 17.23
N ARG A 308 -9.46 7.11 16.97
CA ARG A 308 -8.81 5.92 16.42
C ARG A 308 -9.72 5.13 15.48
N PRO A 309 -10.33 5.76 14.46
CA PRO A 309 -11.07 5.01 13.45
C PRO A 309 -10.14 4.00 12.80
N ALA A 310 -10.66 2.81 12.44
CA ALA A 310 -9.84 1.82 11.75
C ALA A 310 -9.45 2.35 10.36
N GLY A 311 -8.18 2.23 10.00
CA GLY A 311 -7.73 2.58 8.67
C GLY A 311 -8.11 1.53 7.64
N TRP A 312 -8.23 1.93 6.37
CA TRP A 312 -8.60 0.98 5.30
C TRP A 312 -7.53 -0.06 5.00
N ARG A 313 -6.28 0.13 5.44
CA ARG A 313 -5.20 -0.87 5.36
C ARG A 313 -4.99 -1.64 6.66
N GLU A 314 -5.10 -0.94 7.78
CA GLU A 314 -4.79 -1.49 9.10
C GLU A 314 -5.69 -0.84 10.17
N GLY A 315 -6.30 -1.68 11.00
CA GLY A 315 -6.93 -1.29 12.26
C GLY A 315 -6.15 -1.83 13.46
N GLU A 316 -6.31 -1.19 14.62
CA GLU A 316 -5.83 -1.75 15.89
C GLU A 316 -6.76 -2.90 16.33
N PRO A 317 -6.24 -4.02 16.90
CA PRO A 317 -7.09 -5.06 17.48
C PRO A 317 -8.02 -4.51 18.56
N ARG A 318 -9.29 -4.93 18.54
CA ARG A 318 -10.38 -4.38 19.35
C ARG A 318 -10.98 -5.43 20.26
N ALA A 319 -11.54 -4.98 21.38
CA ALA A 319 -12.35 -5.83 22.25
C ALA A 319 -13.79 -5.83 21.72
N ILE A 320 -14.04 -6.62 20.67
CA ILE A 320 -15.38 -6.79 20.11
C ILE A 320 -16.03 -8.10 20.57
N THR A 321 -17.35 -8.05 20.75
CA THR A 321 -18.24 -9.19 20.92
C THR A 321 -19.10 -9.36 19.67
N LEU A 322 -19.29 -10.61 19.23
CA LEU A 322 -20.06 -10.97 18.05
C LEU A 322 -21.29 -11.79 18.49
N GLU A 323 -22.48 -11.29 18.19
CA GLU A 323 -23.76 -11.91 18.54
C GLU A 323 -24.56 -12.17 17.26
N PRO A 324 -24.89 -13.44 16.94
CA PRO A 324 -25.76 -13.74 15.79
C PRO A 324 -27.12 -13.02 15.89
N VAL A 325 -27.60 -12.50 14.76
CA VAL A 325 -28.97 -11.99 14.62
C VAL A 325 -29.60 -12.59 13.36
N GLU A 326 -30.90 -12.40 13.17
CA GLU A 326 -31.55 -12.83 11.93
C GLU A 326 -30.91 -12.14 10.72
N GLY A 327 -30.46 -12.93 9.74
CA GLY A 327 -29.83 -12.42 8.53
C GLY A 327 -28.41 -11.85 8.71
N GLY A 328 -27.79 -11.96 9.89
CA GLY A 328 -26.41 -11.51 10.07
C GLY A 328 -25.87 -11.49 11.49
N VAL A 329 -25.15 -10.42 11.86
CA VAL A 329 -24.42 -10.33 13.13
C VAL A 329 -24.48 -8.94 13.73
N ARG A 330 -24.61 -8.89 15.05
CA ARG A 330 -24.39 -7.69 15.86
C ARG A 330 -22.98 -7.72 16.45
N VAL A 331 -22.26 -6.64 16.23
CA VAL A 331 -20.91 -6.41 16.73
C VAL A 331 -20.97 -5.30 17.75
N THR A 332 -20.39 -5.51 18.93
CA THR A 332 -20.30 -4.48 19.97
C THR A 332 -18.86 -4.30 20.38
N GLU A 333 -18.37 -3.06 20.31
CA GLU A 333 -17.11 -2.62 20.92
C GLU A 333 -17.42 -1.79 22.16
N ARG A 334 -16.68 -2.02 23.25
CA ARG A 334 -16.77 -1.22 24.48
C ARG A 334 -15.39 -0.73 24.90
N ASP A 335 -15.30 0.54 25.28
CA ASP A 335 -14.13 1.11 25.93
C ASP A 335 -14.54 2.14 26.99
N GLY A 336 -14.35 1.77 28.26
CA GLY A 336 -14.93 2.54 29.38
C GLY A 336 -16.46 2.59 29.26
N ASP A 337 -17.01 3.81 29.28
CA ASP A 337 -18.45 4.08 29.15
C ASP A 337 -18.90 4.28 27.68
N GLU A 338 -17.95 4.36 26.74
CA GLU A 338 -18.23 4.48 25.31
C GLU A 338 -18.50 3.11 24.69
N THR A 339 -19.53 3.04 23.87
CA THR A 339 -19.96 1.82 23.19
C THR A 339 -20.28 2.14 21.74
N VAL A 340 -19.89 1.24 20.84
CA VAL A 340 -20.35 1.24 19.46
C VAL A 340 -20.96 -0.11 19.16
N THR A 341 -22.22 -0.11 18.74
CA THR A 341 -22.93 -1.31 18.29
C THR A 341 -23.21 -1.17 16.82
N GLY A 342 -22.71 -2.10 16.02
CA GLY A 342 -22.97 -2.23 14.59
C GLY A 342 -23.77 -3.50 14.33
N THR A 343 -24.89 -3.42 13.62
CA THR A 343 -25.62 -4.59 13.13
C THR A 343 -25.44 -4.68 11.62
N PHE A 344 -24.95 -5.83 11.16
CA PHE A 344 -24.71 -6.13 9.75
C PHE A 344 -25.65 -7.24 9.31
N THR A 345 -26.47 -6.99 8.31
CA THR A 345 -27.37 -8.00 7.74
C THR A 345 -27.27 -8.02 6.21
N LEU A 346 -27.47 -9.21 5.65
CA LEU A 346 -27.71 -9.38 4.23
C LEU A 346 -29.22 -9.54 4.05
N GLN A 347 -29.80 -8.73 3.16
CA GLN A 347 -31.19 -8.87 2.75
C GLN A 347 -31.35 -8.59 1.25
N GLY A 348 -31.77 -9.60 0.48
CA GLY A 348 -32.12 -9.42 -0.93
C GLY A 348 -31.00 -8.83 -1.79
N GLY A 349 -29.75 -9.26 -1.54
CA GLY A 349 -28.57 -8.73 -2.24
C GLY A 349 -28.09 -7.37 -1.72
N SER A 350 -28.63 -6.86 -0.61
CA SER A 350 -28.17 -5.63 0.04
C SER A 350 -27.43 -5.95 1.34
N LEU A 351 -26.26 -5.34 1.54
CA LEU A 351 -25.65 -5.24 2.86
C LEU A 351 -26.24 -4.01 3.57
N LEU A 352 -26.92 -4.25 4.68
CA LEU A 352 -27.40 -3.22 5.59
C LEU A 352 -26.45 -3.12 6.77
N GLN A 353 -26.09 -1.89 7.14
CA GLN A 353 -25.23 -1.60 8.27
C GLN A 353 -25.91 -0.52 9.12
N GLU A 354 -26.20 -0.86 10.36
CA GLU A 354 -26.85 0.04 11.32
C GLU A 354 -25.92 0.25 12.52
N PHE A 355 -25.66 1.50 12.88
CA PHE A 355 -24.76 1.82 13.99
C PHE A 355 -25.47 2.67 15.03
N THR A 356 -25.23 2.32 16.30
CA THR A 356 -25.58 3.15 17.47
C THR A 356 -24.32 3.35 18.31
N ARG A 357 -24.19 4.53 18.91
CA ARG A 357 -22.98 4.93 19.64
C ARG A 357 -23.31 5.69 20.91
N THR A 358 -22.55 5.45 21.97
CA THR A 358 -22.49 6.31 23.16
C THR A 358 -21.15 7.04 23.17
N GLY A 359 -21.15 8.36 23.32
CA GLY A 359 -19.94 9.19 23.28
C GLY A 359 -19.90 10.14 22.09
N SER A 360 -18.77 10.18 21.37
CA SER A 360 -18.58 11.12 20.25
C SER A 360 -19.63 10.98 19.14
N ALA A 361 -20.18 12.12 18.72
CA ALA A 361 -21.16 12.24 17.65
C ALA A 361 -20.58 12.01 16.24
N THR A 362 -19.26 11.86 16.10
CA THR A 362 -18.60 11.73 14.79
C THR A 362 -17.91 10.38 14.68
N GLY A 363 -18.55 9.45 13.96
CA GLY A 363 -17.90 8.23 13.48
C GLY A 363 -17.60 8.33 11.99
N ARG A 364 -16.58 7.61 11.53
CA ARG A 364 -16.35 7.41 10.10
C ARG A 364 -15.89 6.00 9.81
N ILE A 365 -16.13 5.57 8.58
CA ILE A 365 -15.65 4.30 8.04
C ILE A 365 -15.09 4.52 6.65
N PHE A 366 -14.19 3.63 6.26
CA PHE A 366 -13.72 3.50 4.90
C PHE A 366 -14.36 2.28 4.25
N GLN A 367 -14.81 2.44 3.01
CA GLN A 367 -15.43 1.39 2.22
C GLN A 367 -14.67 1.21 0.93
N THR A 368 -14.26 -0.02 0.63
CA THR A 368 -13.55 -0.37 -0.60
C THR A 368 -14.45 -1.24 -1.47
N VAL A 369 -14.61 -0.86 -2.73
CA VAL A 369 -15.23 -1.72 -3.75
C VAL A 369 -14.13 -2.57 -4.39
N GLY A 370 -14.24 -3.89 -4.22
CA GLY A 370 -13.22 -4.87 -4.61
C GLY A 370 -13.25 -5.30 -6.08
N LEU A 371 -13.93 -4.53 -6.93
CA LEU A 371 -13.88 -4.70 -8.38
C LEU A 371 -12.62 -4.02 -8.90
N ARG A 372 -11.80 -4.75 -9.65
CA ARG A 372 -10.60 -4.21 -10.30
C ARG A 372 -10.80 -3.93 -11.78
N GLN A 373 -11.73 -4.64 -12.41
CA GLN A 373 -12.10 -4.49 -13.82
C GLN A 373 -13.56 -4.12 -13.95
N GLY A 374 -13.88 -3.46 -15.06
CA GLY A 374 -15.19 -2.94 -15.41
C GLY A 374 -15.26 -1.43 -15.31
N ALA A 375 -16.45 -0.92 -15.03
CA ALA A 375 -16.77 0.49 -15.12
C ALA A 375 -17.28 1.05 -13.78
N PHE A 376 -16.86 2.28 -13.47
CA PHE A 376 -17.39 3.11 -12.40
C PHE A 376 -18.21 4.24 -13.00
N THR A 377 -19.46 4.39 -12.56
CA THR A 377 -20.37 5.46 -12.93
C THR A 377 -20.61 6.37 -11.74
N ASP A 378 -20.32 7.66 -11.91
CA ASP A 378 -20.50 8.68 -10.87
C ASP A 378 -21.96 9.16 -10.75
N THR A 379 -22.23 10.04 -9.79
CA THR A 379 -23.56 10.60 -9.54
C THR A 379 -24.08 11.51 -10.66
N GLU A 380 -23.23 11.93 -11.59
CA GLU A 380 -23.60 12.69 -12.78
C GLU A 380 -23.89 11.77 -13.99
N GLY A 381 -23.73 10.44 -13.82
CA GLY A 381 -23.92 9.46 -14.87
C GLY A 381 -22.71 9.32 -15.81
N ARG A 382 -21.56 9.89 -15.47
CA ARG A 382 -20.33 9.73 -16.24
C ARG A 382 -19.67 8.40 -15.90
N THR A 383 -19.26 7.67 -16.93
CA THR A 383 -18.67 6.33 -16.79
C THR A 383 -17.18 6.34 -17.11
N TYR A 384 -16.41 5.66 -16.27
CA TYR A 384 -14.96 5.54 -16.34
C TYR A 384 -14.55 4.08 -16.17
N PRO A 385 -13.40 3.63 -16.71
CA PRO A 385 -12.86 2.33 -16.31
C PRO A 385 -12.43 2.39 -14.84
N ILE A 386 -12.58 1.27 -14.15
CA ILE A 386 -12.14 1.17 -12.76
C ILE A 386 -10.61 1.24 -12.68
N GLY A 387 -10.09 2.27 -12.01
CA GLY A 387 -8.65 2.50 -11.85
C GLY A 387 -8.34 3.70 -10.95
N LEU A 388 -7.15 3.69 -10.35
CA LEU A 388 -6.66 4.77 -9.49
C LEU A 388 -6.24 5.97 -10.36
N GLY A 389 -6.78 7.15 -10.04
CA GLY A 389 -6.55 8.38 -10.79
C GLY A 389 -7.44 8.54 -12.03
N VAL A 390 -8.30 7.55 -12.34
CA VAL A 390 -9.21 7.58 -13.49
C VAL A 390 -10.59 8.03 -13.04
N GLY A 391 -11.11 9.10 -13.66
CA GLY A 391 -12.44 9.68 -13.39
C GLY A 391 -12.54 10.41 -12.04
N VAL A 392 -11.95 9.82 -11.00
CA VAL A 392 -11.81 10.39 -9.66
C VAL A 392 -10.33 10.56 -9.37
N ARG A 393 -9.92 11.77 -8.98
CA ARG A 393 -8.54 12.04 -8.57
C ARG A 393 -8.15 11.16 -7.38
N ASP A 394 -6.92 10.65 -7.35
CA ASP A 394 -6.41 9.88 -6.22
C ASP A 394 -6.02 10.80 -5.05
N ALA A 395 -6.78 10.73 -3.97
CA ALA A 395 -6.58 11.47 -2.72
C ALA A 395 -6.10 10.56 -1.57
N SER A 396 -5.58 9.36 -1.86
CA SER A 396 -5.14 8.40 -0.83
C SER A 396 -4.09 8.94 0.15
N GLU A 397 -3.32 9.94 -0.27
CA GLU A 397 -2.26 10.56 0.53
C GLU A 397 -2.76 11.72 1.42
N VAL A 398 -3.89 12.35 1.06
CA VAL A 398 -4.56 13.44 1.81
C VAL A 398 -6.06 13.25 1.66
N VAL A 399 -6.67 12.51 2.58
CA VAL A 399 -8.09 12.09 2.49
C VAL A 399 -9.04 13.28 2.48
N ALA A 400 -8.70 14.37 3.15
CA ALA A 400 -9.48 15.60 3.13
C ALA A 400 -9.58 16.25 1.74
N ALA A 401 -8.70 15.90 0.79
CA ALA A 401 -8.78 16.31 -0.61
C ALA A 401 -9.68 15.40 -1.47
N SER A 402 -10.38 14.44 -0.86
CA SER A 402 -11.35 13.58 -1.55
C SER A 402 -12.48 14.38 -2.21
N GLN A 403 -13.08 13.81 -3.26
CA GLN A 403 -14.19 14.44 -3.99
C GLN A 403 -15.52 14.15 -3.28
N VAL A 404 -16.37 15.17 -3.13
CA VAL A 404 -17.74 14.99 -2.61
C VAL A 404 -18.66 14.75 -3.82
N PRO A 405 -19.34 13.59 -3.93
CA PRO A 405 -20.31 13.35 -4.99
C PRO A 405 -21.59 14.18 -4.78
N LEU A 406 -22.43 14.26 -5.81
CA LEU A 406 -23.71 14.97 -5.71
C LEU A 406 -24.67 14.20 -4.78
N SER A 407 -25.18 14.90 -3.77
CA SER A 407 -26.12 14.35 -2.79
C SER A 407 -27.36 13.76 -3.48
N GLY A 408 -27.78 12.57 -3.04
CA GLY A 408 -28.96 11.88 -3.57
C GLY A 408 -28.76 11.21 -4.94
N GLY A 409 -27.54 11.26 -5.49
CA GLY A 409 -27.16 10.48 -6.67
C GLY A 409 -26.85 9.01 -6.33
N LEU A 410 -26.62 8.19 -7.36
CA LEU A 410 -26.21 6.80 -7.21
C LEU A 410 -24.80 6.62 -7.77
N LEU A 411 -23.93 5.99 -6.97
CA LEU A 411 -22.61 5.52 -7.41
C LEU A 411 -22.72 4.05 -7.78
N THR A 412 -22.20 3.67 -8.95
CA THR A 412 -22.32 2.29 -9.45
C THR A 412 -20.99 1.77 -9.96
N TRP A 413 -20.62 0.57 -9.55
CA TRP A 413 -19.48 -0.19 -10.07
C TRP A 413 -20.01 -1.44 -10.76
N GLN A 414 -19.68 -1.61 -12.02
CA GLN A 414 -20.09 -2.74 -12.84
C GLN A 414 -18.86 -3.54 -13.25
N GLY A 415 -18.70 -4.74 -12.69
CA GLY A 415 -17.74 -5.74 -13.16
C GLY A 415 -18.37 -6.74 -14.14
N SER A 416 -17.67 -7.82 -14.46
CA SER A 416 -18.13 -8.83 -15.43
C SER A 416 -19.30 -9.70 -14.94
N GLY A 417 -19.52 -9.79 -13.62
CA GLY A 417 -20.58 -10.61 -13.03
C GLY A 417 -21.12 -10.07 -11.70
N VAL A 418 -20.60 -8.93 -11.24
CA VAL A 418 -21.01 -8.27 -10.00
C VAL A 418 -21.23 -6.80 -10.28
N ARG A 419 -22.34 -6.27 -9.77
CA ARG A 419 -22.61 -4.84 -9.68
C ARG A 419 -22.66 -4.47 -8.21
N VAL A 420 -21.95 -3.41 -7.84
CA VAL A 420 -22.06 -2.78 -6.52
C VAL A 420 -22.66 -1.40 -6.74
N SER A 421 -23.70 -1.04 -5.99
CA SER A 421 -24.31 0.30 -6.06
C SER A 421 -24.51 0.86 -4.67
N LEU A 422 -24.33 2.16 -4.53
CA LEU A 422 -24.44 2.85 -3.25
C LEU A 422 -25.03 4.25 -3.47
N PRO A 423 -26.05 4.65 -2.69
CA PRO A 423 -26.57 6.01 -2.74
C PRO A 423 -25.59 6.99 -2.10
N ALA A 424 -25.42 8.15 -2.73
CA ALA A 424 -24.58 9.25 -2.27
C ALA A 424 -25.33 10.10 -1.21
N ASP A 425 -25.63 9.48 -0.08
CA ASP A 425 -26.36 10.09 1.03
C ASP A 425 -25.43 10.45 2.21
N GLY A 426 -25.80 11.50 2.93
CA GLY A 426 -25.07 11.99 4.10
C GLY A 426 -23.65 12.46 3.77
N ARG A 427 -22.76 12.44 4.78
CA ARG A 427 -21.33 12.68 4.57
C ARG A 427 -20.65 11.54 3.83
N LEU A 428 -20.42 11.72 2.54
CA LEU A 428 -19.65 10.81 1.70
C LEU A 428 -18.54 11.54 0.95
N ARG A 429 -17.35 10.92 0.89
CA ARG A 429 -16.24 11.37 0.06
C ARG A 429 -15.63 10.21 -0.74
N LEU A 430 -15.33 10.45 -2.01
CA LEU A 430 -14.58 9.55 -2.89
C LEU A 430 -13.08 9.87 -2.75
N VAL A 431 -12.36 9.00 -2.06
CA VAL A 431 -10.88 9.09 -1.91
C VAL A 431 -10.22 8.74 -3.24
N HIS A 432 -10.73 7.72 -3.90
CA HIS A 432 -10.50 7.43 -5.30
C HIS A 432 -11.67 6.60 -5.83
N SER A 433 -11.61 6.17 -7.09
CA SER A 433 -12.70 5.49 -7.78
C SER A 433 -13.22 4.21 -7.11
N THR A 434 -12.51 3.63 -6.15
CA THR A 434 -12.89 2.38 -5.46
C THR A 434 -12.81 2.47 -3.94
N LEU A 435 -12.45 3.62 -3.38
CA LEU A 435 -12.35 3.85 -1.94
C LEU A 435 -13.17 5.07 -1.56
N LEU A 436 -14.09 4.85 -0.63
CA LEU A 436 -14.96 5.86 -0.09
C LEU A 436 -14.70 6.02 1.40
N GLU A 437 -14.93 7.23 1.88
CA GLU A 437 -15.10 7.51 3.28
C GLU A 437 -16.55 7.93 3.52
N ARG A 438 -17.16 7.40 4.59
CA ARG A 438 -18.50 7.75 5.00
C ARG A 438 -18.54 8.16 6.46
N GLY A 439 -19.21 9.26 6.75
CA GLY A 439 -19.57 9.64 8.10
C GLY A 439 -20.76 8.82 8.60
N LEU A 440 -20.74 8.50 9.89
CA LEU A 440 -21.89 7.93 10.60
C LEU A 440 -22.73 9.08 11.15
N GLU A 441 -23.61 9.62 10.31
CA GLU A 441 -24.59 10.62 10.74
C GLU A 441 -25.84 9.88 11.27
N PRO A 442 -26.27 10.12 12.52
CA PRO A 442 -27.45 9.48 13.06
C PRO A 442 -28.72 10.05 12.42
N ASP A 443 -29.68 9.17 12.16
CA ASP A 443 -31.05 9.55 11.80
C ASP A 443 -31.79 10.11 13.02
N ALA A 444 -33.06 10.48 12.86
CA ALA A 444 -33.91 11.02 13.92
C ALA A 444 -34.11 10.06 15.12
N ASP A 445 -33.87 8.76 14.93
CA ASP A 445 -33.92 7.72 15.97
C ASP A 445 -32.54 7.36 16.54
N GLU A 446 -31.54 8.22 16.31
CA GLU A 446 -30.15 8.07 16.80
C GLU A 446 -29.39 6.86 16.20
N VAL A 447 -29.91 6.26 15.12
CA VAL A 447 -29.26 5.17 14.38
C VAL A 447 -28.67 5.70 13.09
N SER A 448 -27.38 5.43 12.83
CA SER A 448 -26.77 5.69 11.52
C SER A 448 -26.98 4.50 10.60
N ARG A 449 -27.58 4.71 9.43
CA ARG A 449 -27.88 3.64 8.47
C ARG A 449 -27.09 3.77 7.18
N MET A 450 -26.62 2.63 6.70
CA MET A 450 -25.93 2.51 5.42
C MET A 450 -26.43 1.29 4.67
N ARG A 451 -26.67 1.50 3.37
CA ARG A 451 -27.03 0.44 2.44
C ARG A 451 -26.01 0.38 1.31
N THR A 452 -25.60 -0.85 0.99
CA THR A 452 -24.82 -1.16 -0.21
C THR A 452 -25.53 -2.28 -0.94
N GLU A 453 -25.91 -2.03 -2.19
CA GLU A 453 -26.55 -3.03 -3.05
C GLU A 453 -25.48 -3.79 -3.81
N ILE A 454 -25.55 -5.11 -3.79
CA ILE A 454 -24.60 -6.03 -4.42
C ILE A 454 -25.42 -7.02 -5.24
N ASP A 455 -25.51 -6.76 -6.53
CA ASP A 455 -26.17 -7.65 -7.47
C ASP A 455 -25.13 -8.57 -8.12
N THR A 456 -25.25 -9.86 -7.85
CA THR A 456 -24.54 -10.88 -8.60
C THR A 456 -25.44 -11.28 -9.76
N GLY A 457 -25.06 -10.91 -10.99
CA GLY A 457 -25.75 -11.41 -12.18
C GLY A 457 -25.77 -12.95 -12.19
N PRO A 458 -26.57 -13.60 -13.07
CA PRO A 458 -26.55 -15.05 -13.17
C PRO A 458 -25.10 -15.51 -13.31
N VAL A 459 -24.63 -16.33 -12.35
CA VAL A 459 -23.28 -16.89 -12.36
C VAL A 459 -23.08 -17.48 -13.75
N PRO A 460 -22.19 -16.93 -14.59
CA PRO A 460 -21.95 -17.53 -15.89
C PRO A 460 -21.53 -18.97 -15.60
N PRO A 461 -22.18 -19.99 -16.20
CA PRO A 461 -21.78 -21.37 -15.97
C PRO A 461 -20.30 -21.42 -16.27
N ASN A 462 -19.51 -21.85 -15.27
CA ASN A 462 -18.06 -21.93 -15.23
C ASN A 462 -17.50 -21.82 -16.65
N ARG A 463 -17.23 -20.59 -17.12
CA ARG A 463 -16.78 -20.38 -18.50
C ARG A 463 -15.35 -20.87 -18.51
N THR A 464 -15.19 -22.17 -18.73
CA THR A 464 -14.06 -22.69 -19.50
C THR A 464 -14.10 -21.85 -20.77
N THR A 465 -13.39 -20.74 -20.76
CA THR A 465 -13.29 -19.88 -21.92
C THR A 465 -12.30 -20.60 -22.82
N THR A 466 -12.73 -21.72 -23.40
CA THR A 466 -12.24 -22.16 -24.69
C THR A 466 -12.73 -21.09 -25.64
N ALA A 467 -12.02 -19.96 -25.68
CA ALA A 467 -11.99 -19.13 -26.86
C ALA A 467 -11.32 -20.00 -27.93
N THR A 468 -12.09 -20.93 -28.51
CA THR A 468 -11.75 -21.47 -29.80
C THR A 468 -11.89 -20.28 -30.73
N VAL A 469 -10.76 -19.66 -31.06
CA VAL A 469 -10.65 -18.80 -32.23
C VAL A 469 -10.84 -19.71 -33.44
N THR A 470 -12.08 -20.10 -33.75
CA THR A 470 -12.46 -20.52 -35.10
C THR A 470 -12.74 -19.25 -35.88
N GLY A 471 -11.68 -18.49 -36.14
CA GLY A 471 -11.67 -17.45 -37.14
C GLY A 471 -11.39 -18.06 -38.51
N THR A 472 -12.35 -18.77 -39.10
CA THR A 472 -12.43 -18.87 -40.56
C THR A 472 -13.04 -17.57 -41.08
N GLY A 473 -12.28 -16.49 -40.92
CA GLY A 473 -12.61 -15.16 -41.38
C GLY A 473 -11.33 -14.57 -41.94
N THR A 474 -11.11 -14.80 -43.23
CA THR A 474 -10.03 -14.25 -44.04
C THR A 474 -10.13 -12.73 -44.02
N THR A 475 -9.55 -12.12 -42.98
CA THR A 475 -9.35 -10.68 -42.89
C THR A 475 -7.85 -10.50 -43.03
N THR A 476 -7.45 -9.90 -44.14
CA THR A 476 -6.08 -9.68 -44.58
C THR A 476 -5.23 -9.05 -43.48
N ALA A 477 -4.53 -9.90 -42.73
CA ALA A 477 -3.41 -9.53 -41.90
C ALA A 477 -2.31 -9.03 -42.83
N THR A 478 -2.01 -7.73 -42.78
CA THR A 478 -0.85 -7.15 -43.46
C THR A 478 0.43 -7.67 -42.83
N VAL A 479 0.90 -8.77 -43.42
CA VAL A 479 2.28 -9.14 -43.76
C VAL A 479 3.38 -8.41 -42.97
N ARG A 480 3.92 -9.14 -42.01
CA ARG A 480 5.31 -9.11 -41.52
C ARG A 480 6.32 -8.82 -42.62
N ASP A 481 7.44 -8.20 -42.27
CA ASP A 481 8.72 -8.56 -42.87
C ASP A 481 9.24 -9.83 -42.14
N PRO A 482 9.17 -11.03 -42.74
CA PRO A 482 9.59 -12.28 -42.11
C PRO A 482 11.12 -12.41 -41.96
N THR A 483 11.89 -11.39 -42.34
CA THR A 483 13.37 -11.46 -42.37
C THR A 483 14.06 -10.83 -41.15
N ALA A 484 13.35 -10.13 -40.26
CA ALA A 484 13.98 -9.49 -39.11
C ALA A 484 14.01 -10.44 -37.89
N PRO A 485 15.18 -10.93 -37.44
CA PRO A 485 15.26 -11.95 -36.40
C PRO A 485 14.84 -11.39 -35.03
N ARG A 486 13.97 -12.14 -34.33
CA ARG A 486 13.69 -11.91 -32.89
C ARG A 486 14.96 -12.16 -32.09
N ARG A 487 15.33 -11.22 -31.22
CA ARG A 487 16.45 -11.36 -30.29
C ARG A 487 15.94 -11.33 -28.86
N LEU A 488 16.21 -12.39 -28.11
CA LEU A 488 15.92 -12.53 -26.68
C LEU A 488 17.19 -12.91 -25.94
N GLU A 489 17.50 -12.19 -24.86
CA GLU A 489 18.62 -12.51 -23.97
C GLU A 489 18.12 -12.57 -22.54
N VAL A 490 18.39 -13.69 -21.88
CA VAL A 490 18.03 -13.95 -20.48
C VAL A 490 19.32 -14.06 -19.68
N GLU A 491 19.40 -13.30 -18.59
CA GLU A 491 20.59 -13.22 -17.75
C GLU A 491 20.26 -13.64 -16.32
N PRO A 492 20.82 -14.75 -15.80
CA PRO A 492 20.62 -15.17 -14.43
C PRO A 492 21.06 -14.11 -13.41
N ALA A 493 22.13 -13.37 -13.70
CA ALA A 493 22.59 -12.27 -12.85
C ALA A 493 21.59 -11.10 -12.77
N ALA A 494 20.81 -10.88 -13.83
CA ALA A 494 19.72 -9.91 -13.84
C ALA A 494 18.42 -10.49 -13.25
N GLY A 495 18.29 -11.81 -13.21
CA GLY A 495 17.08 -12.53 -12.84
C GLY A 495 15.94 -12.42 -13.84
N GLY A 496 16.25 -12.17 -15.11
CA GLY A 496 15.25 -11.74 -16.10
C GLY A 496 15.75 -11.60 -17.52
N VAL A 497 14.85 -11.19 -18.41
CA VAL A 497 15.15 -10.81 -19.80
C VAL A 497 15.83 -9.44 -19.80
N THR A 498 17.02 -9.36 -20.38
CA THR A 498 17.80 -8.11 -20.47
C THR A 498 17.67 -7.47 -21.84
N VAL A 499 17.40 -8.26 -22.88
CA VAL A 499 17.13 -7.78 -24.24
C VAL A 499 15.92 -8.51 -24.82
N TRP A 500 14.97 -7.74 -25.34
CA TRP A 500 13.95 -8.22 -26.27
C TRP A 500 13.81 -7.23 -27.41
N GLN A 501 14.10 -7.70 -28.63
CA GLN A 501 13.93 -6.95 -29.88
C GLN A 501 13.14 -7.78 -30.91
N GLU A 502 12.24 -7.10 -31.61
CA GLU A 502 11.49 -7.63 -32.76
C GLU A 502 11.92 -6.85 -34.00
N GLY A 503 12.93 -7.37 -34.71
CA GLY A 503 13.64 -6.62 -35.75
C GLY A 503 14.36 -5.39 -35.19
N ALA A 504 14.09 -4.20 -35.73
CA ALA A 504 14.67 -2.94 -35.26
C ALA A 504 14.08 -2.44 -33.93
N THR A 505 12.95 -2.97 -33.52
CA THR A 505 12.19 -2.43 -32.39
C THR A 505 12.65 -3.01 -31.09
N LYS A 506 12.97 -2.11 -30.18
CA LYS A 506 13.20 -2.43 -28.78
C LYS A 506 11.87 -2.56 -28.06
N VAL A 507 11.58 -3.76 -27.53
CA VAL A 507 10.31 -4.03 -26.85
C VAL A 507 10.39 -3.68 -25.36
N LEU A 508 11.48 -4.08 -24.70
CA LEU A 508 11.69 -3.86 -23.28
C LEU A 508 12.79 -2.83 -23.02
N ARG A 509 12.63 -2.07 -21.94
CA ARG A 509 13.70 -1.28 -21.34
C ARG A 509 14.37 -2.12 -20.26
N SER A 510 15.70 -2.12 -20.21
CA SER A 510 16.49 -2.82 -19.19
C SER A 510 17.74 -1.99 -18.87
N PRO A 511 18.13 -1.84 -17.59
CA PRO A 511 19.37 -1.17 -17.20
C PRO A 511 20.59 -2.10 -17.11
N TYR A 512 20.42 -3.41 -17.29
CA TYR A 512 21.53 -4.39 -17.25
C TYR A 512 22.72 -3.97 -18.15
N PRO A 513 23.98 -4.14 -17.70
CA PRO A 513 24.47 -4.83 -16.49
C PRO A 513 24.36 -4.01 -15.19
N ARG A 514 23.71 -2.85 -15.20
CA ARG A 514 23.51 -2.02 -14.01
C ARG A 514 22.20 -2.34 -13.30
N VAL A 515 22.09 -1.90 -12.05
CA VAL A 515 20.85 -1.86 -11.27
C VAL A 515 20.43 -0.40 -11.09
N ARG A 516 19.15 -0.10 -11.19
CA ARG A 516 18.55 1.23 -10.98
C ARG A 516 17.28 1.13 -10.13
N SER A 517 16.74 2.24 -9.66
CA SER A 517 15.35 2.26 -9.17
C SER A 517 14.39 2.45 -10.34
N TYR A 518 13.18 1.91 -10.19
CA TYR A 518 12.10 2.06 -11.16
C TYR A 518 10.79 2.43 -10.47
N GLY A 519 10.42 3.71 -10.49
CA GLY A 519 9.30 4.18 -9.66
C GLY A 519 9.54 3.85 -8.18
N TYR A 520 8.66 3.03 -7.58
CA TYR A 520 8.76 2.55 -6.19
C TYR A 520 9.59 1.26 -6.04
N HIS A 521 10.06 0.70 -7.15
CA HIS A 521 10.88 -0.48 -7.16
C HIS A 521 12.35 -0.10 -6.86
N PRO A 522 12.96 -0.56 -5.77
CA PRO A 522 14.30 -0.12 -5.36
C PRO A 522 15.46 -0.77 -6.14
N ARG A 523 15.27 -1.96 -6.74
CA ARG A 523 16.34 -2.74 -7.41
C ARG A 523 15.96 -3.31 -8.79
N TRP A 524 15.82 -2.49 -9.82
CA TRP A 524 15.48 -2.89 -11.18
C TRP A 524 16.73 -3.17 -12.03
N SER A 525 16.79 -4.36 -12.64
CA SER A 525 17.92 -4.86 -13.46
C SER A 525 17.50 -5.39 -14.84
N ALA A 526 16.32 -6.01 -14.95
CA ALA A 526 15.83 -6.69 -16.14
C ALA A 526 14.58 -6.00 -16.71
N GLY A 527 14.32 -6.18 -18.01
CA GLY A 527 13.12 -5.66 -18.65
C GLY A 527 11.88 -6.53 -18.48
N LEU A 528 12.08 -7.82 -18.16
CA LEU A 528 11.04 -8.76 -17.76
C LEU A 528 11.60 -9.68 -16.67
N TRP A 529 10.84 -9.93 -15.61
CA TRP A 529 11.24 -10.80 -14.50
C TRP A 529 10.01 -11.31 -13.74
N VAL A 530 10.22 -12.24 -12.81
CA VAL A 530 9.13 -12.84 -12.02
C VAL A 530 9.37 -12.64 -10.53
N THR A 531 8.31 -12.31 -9.79
CA THR A 531 8.32 -12.30 -8.32
C THR A 531 7.15 -13.05 -7.73
N ARG A 532 7.28 -13.36 -6.42
CA ARG A 532 6.15 -13.74 -5.56
C ARG A 532 5.74 -12.51 -4.76
N GLU A 533 4.49 -12.10 -4.89
CA GLU A 533 3.90 -10.94 -4.23
C GLU A 533 2.82 -11.36 -3.23
N ASN A 534 2.49 -10.48 -2.29
CA ASN A 534 1.34 -10.74 -1.42
C ASN A 534 0.06 -10.78 -2.27
N SER A 535 -1.01 -11.37 -1.70
CA SER A 535 -2.32 -11.32 -2.33
C SER A 535 -2.69 -9.88 -2.67
N ARG A 536 -3.16 -9.63 -3.89
CA ARG A 536 -3.76 -8.34 -4.28
C ARG A 536 -4.94 -7.91 -3.40
N HIS A 537 -5.48 -8.82 -2.59
CA HIS A 537 -6.56 -8.57 -1.62
C HIS A 537 -6.08 -8.42 -0.18
N ASP A 538 -4.78 -8.57 0.07
CA ASP A 538 -4.21 -8.29 1.39
C ASP A 538 -4.41 -6.82 1.71
N ARG A 539 -5.25 -6.52 2.70
CA ARG A 539 -5.58 -5.15 3.08
C ARG A 539 -4.34 -4.35 3.52
N SER A 540 -3.38 -5.00 4.18
CA SER A 540 -2.20 -4.35 4.77
C SER A 540 -1.10 -4.08 3.75
N ALA A 541 -0.99 -4.95 2.75
CA ALA A 541 0.11 -4.94 1.79
C ALA A 541 -0.35 -4.73 0.34
N GLY A 542 -1.44 -5.35 -0.08
CA GLY A 542 -1.87 -5.42 -1.47
C GLY A 542 -0.78 -6.03 -2.37
N LEU A 543 -0.88 -5.74 -3.67
CA LEU A 543 0.11 -6.20 -4.64
C LEU A 543 1.37 -5.33 -4.59
N GLY A 544 2.54 -5.94 -4.38
CA GLY A 544 3.83 -5.25 -4.33
C GLY A 544 4.32 -4.71 -5.68
N TRP A 545 5.55 -4.18 -5.71
CA TRP A 545 6.14 -3.49 -6.87
C TRP A 545 7.19 -4.31 -7.63
N GLY A 546 7.18 -5.63 -7.48
CA GLY A 546 8.07 -6.51 -8.23
C GLY A 546 9.49 -6.57 -7.72
N VAL A 547 9.74 -6.23 -6.44
CA VAL A 547 11.10 -6.22 -5.87
C VAL A 547 11.71 -7.64 -5.90
N PRO A 548 12.78 -7.90 -6.67
CA PRO A 548 13.45 -9.18 -6.69
C PRO A 548 13.98 -9.46 -5.29
N ALA A 549 13.60 -10.60 -4.74
CA ALA A 549 14.19 -11.02 -3.49
C ALA A 549 15.69 -11.37 -3.68
N PRO A 550 16.51 -11.32 -2.63
CA PRO A 550 17.92 -11.74 -2.66
C PRO A 550 18.06 -13.25 -2.88
N GLY A 551 18.93 -13.67 -3.80
CA GLY A 551 19.18 -15.06 -4.18
C GLY A 551 19.53 -15.18 -5.66
N ALA A 552 20.43 -16.09 -6.01
CA ALA A 552 20.84 -16.29 -7.40
C ALA A 552 19.72 -17.00 -8.18
N TRP A 553 19.33 -16.42 -9.30
CA TRP A 553 18.68 -17.19 -10.36
C TRP A 553 19.74 -18.03 -11.04
N GLU A 554 19.36 -19.24 -11.44
CA GLU A 554 20.20 -20.15 -12.20
C GLU A 554 19.58 -20.37 -13.59
N ALA A 555 20.43 -20.53 -14.60
CA ALA A 555 19.97 -20.89 -15.93
C ALA A 555 19.47 -22.35 -15.92
N LYS A 556 18.20 -22.55 -16.26
CA LYS A 556 17.64 -23.88 -16.55
C LYS A 556 18.00 -24.32 -17.97
N HIS A 557 17.84 -23.39 -18.91
CA HIS A 557 18.21 -23.44 -20.33
C HIS A 557 18.26 -21.99 -20.86
N PRO A 558 18.64 -21.72 -22.13
CA PRO A 558 18.88 -20.34 -22.60
C PRO A 558 17.74 -19.33 -22.43
N LEU A 559 16.49 -19.81 -22.31
CA LEU A 559 15.28 -18.99 -22.18
C LEU A 559 14.48 -19.34 -20.91
N GLY A 560 15.11 -19.91 -19.90
CA GLY A 560 14.44 -20.30 -18.66
C GLY A 560 15.32 -20.16 -17.44
N LEU A 561 14.76 -19.62 -16.36
CA LEU A 561 15.42 -19.44 -15.08
C LEU A 561 14.72 -20.22 -13.97
N TYR A 562 15.51 -20.63 -12.98
CA TYR A 562 15.03 -21.27 -11.77
C TYR A 562 15.70 -20.65 -10.54
N ALA A 563 14.93 -20.47 -9.47
CA ALA A 563 15.41 -20.04 -8.16
C ALA A 563 15.18 -21.19 -7.15
N PRO A 564 16.18 -22.05 -6.90
CA PRO A 564 16.03 -23.28 -6.10
C PRO A 564 15.45 -23.03 -4.71
N HIS A 565 16.00 -22.05 -3.98
CA HIS A 565 15.57 -21.71 -2.62
C HIS A 565 14.14 -21.19 -2.52
N ARG A 566 13.51 -20.88 -3.66
CA ARG A 566 12.14 -20.37 -3.70
C ARG A 566 11.16 -21.35 -4.32
N GLY A 567 11.61 -22.38 -5.04
CA GLY A 567 10.72 -23.19 -5.85
C GLY A 567 9.99 -22.33 -6.90
N LEU A 568 10.64 -21.31 -7.45
CA LEU A 568 10.09 -20.45 -8.50
C LEU A 568 10.87 -20.68 -9.79
N CYS A 569 10.20 -21.09 -10.86
CA CYS A 569 10.79 -21.21 -12.18
C CYS A 569 9.92 -20.50 -13.23
N TRP A 570 10.54 -20.08 -14.32
CA TRP A 570 9.83 -19.56 -15.47
C TRP A 570 10.64 -19.78 -16.74
N GLU A 571 9.95 -19.89 -17.86
CA GLU A 571 10.55 -20.13 -19.16
C GLU A 571 9.80 -19.41 -20.27
N ILE A 572 10.50 -19.12 -21.36
CA ILE A 572 9.96 -18.47 -22.55
C ILE A 572 9.97 -19.45 -23.72
N ALA A 573 8.80 -19.65 -24.31
CA ALA A 573 8.64 -20.27 -25.62
C ALA A 573 8.39 -19.20 -26.68
N THR A 574 9.16 -19.22 -27.76
CA THR A 574 8.91 -18.37 -28.93
C THR A 574 7.80 -18.98 -29.78
N THR A 575 6.79 -18.20 -30.12
CA THR A 575 5.73 -18.59 -31.06
C THR A 575 5.84 -17.76 -32.33
N ASP A 576 5.09 -18.15 -33.36
CA ASP A 576 4.98 -17.34 -34.58
C ASP A 576 4.45 -15.95 -34.24
N ASP A 577 3.51 -15.81 -33.31
CA ASP A 577 2.88 -14.52 -33.01
C ASP A 577 3.61 -13.70 -31.94
N GLY A 578 4.56 -14.27 -31.19
CA GLY A 578 5.15 -13.58 -30.05
C GLY A 578 5.99 -14.48 -29.15
N VAL A 579 5.94 -14.20 -27.85
CA VAL A 579 6.56 -15.01 -26.81
C VAL A 579 5.50 -15.42 -25.80
N ARG A 580 5.54 -16.70 -25.42
CA ARG A 580 4.77 -17.24 -24.30
C ARG A 580 5.71 -17.37 -23.11
N VAL A 581 5.30 -16.85 -21.95
CA VAL A 581 6.04 -16.96 -20.70
C VAL A 581 5.24 -17.82 -19.74
N ASP A 582 5.78 -18.98 -19.38
CA ASP A 582 5.20 -19.90 -18.41
C ASP A 582 5.92 -19.71 -17.07
N VAL A 583 5.14 -19.53 -16.00
CA VAL A 583 5.63 -19.33 -14.63
C VAL A 583 5.08 -20.45 -13.77
N HIS A 584 5.97 -21.13 -13.03
CA HIS A 584 5.62 -22.22 -12.15
C HIS A 584 6.20 -21.99 -10.76
N ALA A 585 5.33 -22.03 -9.75
CA ALA A 585 5.63 -21.72 -8.37
C ALA A 585 4.84 -22.63 -7.43
N PRO A 586 5.26 -23.89 -7.29
CA PRO A 586 4.69 -24.81 -6.33
C PRO A 586 4.91 -24.25 -4.92
N ASP A 587 3.96 -24.55 -4.04
CA ASP A 587 4.09 -24.37 -2.59
C ASP A 587 4.03 -22.92 -2.09
N THR A 588 3.05 -22.13 -2.54
CA THR A 588 2.78 -20.82 -1.93
C THR A 588 1.31 -20.41 -2.03
N ASP A 589 0.88 -19.64 -1.03
CA ASP A 589 -0.38 -18.87 -0.94
C ASP A 589 -0.23 -17.44 -1.52
N ARG A 590 0.96 -17.09 -2.01
CA ARG A 590 1.31 -15.80 -2.60
C ARG A 590 0.98 -15.78 -4.10
N GLU A 591 0.87 -14.58 -4.66
CA GLU A 591 0.63 -14.41 -6.09
C GLU A 591 1.93 -14.42 -6.87
N ASN A 592 1.91 -15.06 -8.04
CA ASN A 592 3.00 -15.03 -8.99
C ASN A 592 2.79 -13.88 -9.95
N VAL A 593 3.82 -13.07 -10.13
CA VAL A 593 3.72 -11.89 -10.99
C VAL A 593 4.85 -11.84 -12.00
N LEU A 594 4.47 -11.83 -13.27
CA LEU A 594 5.34 -11.54 -14.40
C LEU A 594 5.41 -10.03 -14.60
N TRP A 595 6.53 -9.41 -14.25
CA TRP A 595 6.73 -7.97 -14.41
C TRP A 595 7.41 -7.63 -15.74
N LEU A 596 7.02 -6.52 -16.34
CA LEU A 596 7.59 -6.00 -17.57
C LEU A 596 7.72 -4.47 -17.54
N THR A 597 8.79 -3.96 -18.13
CA THR A 597 9.00 -2.53 -18.37
C THR A 597 9.11 -2.26 -19.88
N PRO A 598 7.98 -1.98 -20.56
CA PRO A 598 7.97 -1.74 -22.01
C PRO A 598 8.75 -0.48 -22.37
N HIS A 599 9.38 -0.50 -23.54
CA HIS A 599 10.11 0.64 -24.08
C HIS A 599 9.13 1.62 -24.74
N THR A 600 8.70 2.61 -23.95
CA THR A 600 7.65 3.56 -24.30
C THR A 600 8.17 5.00 -24.28
N ALA A 601 7.46 5.89 -24.97
CA ALA A 601 7.60 7.34 -24.76
C ALA A 601 7.15 7.73 -23.33
N PRO A 602 7.54 8.91 -22.81
CA PRO A 602 7.11 9.37 -21.49
C PRO A 602 5.59 9.37 -21.29
N GLU A 603 4.86 9.75 -22.34
CA GLU A 603 3.42 9.65 -22.45
C GLU A 603 3.10 8.56 -23.47
N ALA A 604 2.60 7.43 -23.00
CA ALA A 604 2.32 6.27 -23.81
C ALA A 604 0.81 6.07 -23.95
N ALA A 605 0.34 5.81 -25.17
CA ALA A 605 -1.03 5.34 -25.37
C ALA A 605 -1.16 3.90 -24.87
N VAL A 606 -2.23 3.65 -24.14
CA VAL A 606 -2.56 2.37 -23.52
C VAL A 606 -4.00 2.03 -23.88
N ILE A 607 -4.22 0.81 -24.36
CA ILE A 607 -5.57 0.28 -24.56
C ILE A 607 -5.74 -0.90 -23.62
N ILE A 608 -6.80 -0.89 -22.84
CA ILE A 608 -7.13 -1.99 -21.93
C ILE A 608 -8.47 -2.62 -22.32
N GLU A 609 -8.56 -3.92 -22.08
CA GLU A 609 -9.83 -4.65 -22.05
C GLU A 609 -10.17 -4.91 -20.58
N SER A 610 -11.24 -4.28 -20.09
CA SER A 610 -11.65 -4.31 -18.69
C SER A 610 -13.09 -4.80 -18.61
N ALA A 611 -13.30 -6.00 -18.05
CA ALA A 611 -14.59 -6.69 -18.00
C ALA A 611 -15.32 -6.80 -19.36
N GLY A 612 -14.57 -6.96 -20.45
CA GLY A 612 -15.12 -7.09 -21.81
C GLY A 612 -15.29 -5.76 -22.56
N GLU A 613 -15.08 -4.63 -21.90
CA GLU A 613 -15.10 -3.31 -22.54
C GLU A 613 -13.70 -2.83 -22.87
N ARG A 614 -13.56 -2.14 -24.01
CA ARG A 614 -12.31 -1.54 -24.47
C ARG A 614 -12.23 -0.09 -24.01
N TRP A 615 -11.12 0.27 -23.40
CA TRP A 615 -10.84 1.64 -22.96
C TRP A 615 -9.50 2.12 -23.51
N GLU A 616 -9.46 3.37 -23.94
CA GLU A 616 -8.25 4.04 -24.41
C GLU A 616 -7.82 5.07 -23.37
N LEU A 617 -6.57 4.99 -22.94
CA LEU A 617 -5.98 5.79 -21.88
C LEU A 617 -4.59 6.29 -22.32
N ALA A 618 -4.15 7.41 -21.78
CA ALA A 618 -2.74 7.77 -21.73
C ALA A 618 -2.13 7.29 -20.40
N SER A 619 -0.82 7.03 -20.39
CA SER A 619 -0.09 6.70 -19.16
C SER A 619 -0.08 7.83 -18.12
N THR A 620 -0.56 9.03 -18.47
CA THR A 620 -0.78 10.16 -17.56
C THR A 620 -2.15 10.15 -16.89
N ASP A 621 -3.10 9.37 -17.42
CA ASP A 621 -4.51 9.41 -17.01
C ASP A 621 -4.79 8.50 -15.81
N PHE A 622 -3.85 7.64 -15.45
CA PHE A 622 -4.01 6.68 -14.35
C PHE A 622 -2.71 6.52 -13.58
N ARG A 623 -2.85 6.23 -12.28
CA ARG A 623 -1.75 5.73 -11.44
C ARG A 623 -1.66 4.20 -11.52
N GLN A 624 -2.82 3.54 -11.46
CA GLN A 624 -2.94 2.09 -11.55
C GLN A 624 -4.27 1.71 -12.20
N THR A 625 -4.26 0.78 -13.15
CA THR A 625 -5.47 0.14 -13.69
C THR A 625 -5.26 -1.36 -13.79
N TRP A 626 -6.35 -2.11 -13.81
CA TRP A 626 -6.34 -3.54 -14.08
C TRP A 626 -7.06 -3.85 -15.38
N ALA A 627 -6.69 -4.96 -15.99
CA ALA A 627 -7.23 -5.36 -17.28
C ALA A 627 -7.12 -6.87 -17.46
N ARG A 628 -7.96 -7.45 -18.31
CA ARG A 628 -7.77 -8.80 -18.81
C ARG A 628 -6.69 -8.85 -19.89
N ARG A 629 -6.69 -7.83 -20.76
CA ARG A 629 -5.73 -7.67 -21.88
C ARG A 629 -5.32 -6.23 -22.00
N ALA A 630 -4.10 -5.99 -22.46
CA ALA A 630 -3.60 -4.63 -22.68
C ALA A 630 -2.77 -4.53 -23.96
N SER A 631 -2.84 -3.38 -24.61
CA SER A 631 -1.89 -2.93 -25.64
C SER A 631 -1.20 -1.66 -25.16
N VAL A 632 0.13 -1.63 -25.24
CA VAL A 632 0.92 -0.45 -24.92
C VAL A 632 1.70 -0.02 -26.14
N ARG A 633 1.60 1.25 -26.50
CA ARG A 633 2.32 1.81 -27.63
C ARG A 633 3.80 2.01 -27.28
N LEU A 634 4.66 1.33 -28.03
CA LEU A 634 6.11 1.40 -27.93
C LEU A 634 6.65 2.70 -28.55
N SER A 635 7.90 3.05 -28.22
CA SER A 635 8.55 4.29 -28.68
C SER A 635 8.67 4.41 -30.20
N ASP A 636 8.63 3.30 -30.94
CA ASP A 636 8.68 3.28 -32.41
C ASP A 636 7.30 3.36 -33.07
N GLY A 637 6.23 3.43 -32.27
CA GLY A 637 4.85 3.52 -32.72
C GLY A 637 4.10 2.19 -32.81
N ARG A 638 4.78 1.05 -32.70
CA ARG A 638 4.15 -0.30 -32.66
C ARG A 638 3.53 -0.57 -31.29
N TRP A 639 2.79 -1.67 -31.17
CA TRP A 639 2.02 -2.02 -29.98
C TRP A 639 2.50 -3.33 -29.38
N LEU A 640 2.86 -3.31 -28.10
CA LEU A 640 3.05 -4.52 -27.30
C LEU A 640 1.70 -4.96 -26.74
N HIS A 641 1.23 -6.13 -27.14
CA HIS A 641 0.02 -6.77 -26.64
C HIS A 641 0.38 -7.76 -25.53
N LEU A 642 -0.41 -7.75 -24.47
CA LEU A 642 -0.29 -8.66 -23.33
C LEU A 642 -1.64 -9.30 -23.03
N ALA A 643 -1.65 -10.60 -22.83
CA ALA A 643 -2.83 -11.35 -22.42
C ALA A 643 -2.42 -12.61 -21.65
N PRO A 644 -3.27 -13.12 -20.74
CA PRO A 644 -3.19 -14.48 -20.26
C PRO A 644 -3.21 -15.46 -21.44
N ALA A 645 -2.29 -16.42 -21.45
CA ALA A 645 -2.23 -17.40 -22.52
C ALA A 645 -3.40 -18.39 -22.40
N ALA A 646 -4.01 -18.74 -23.53
CA ALA A 646 -5.01 -19.79 -23.56
C ALA A 646 -4.38 -21.13 -23.11
N THR A 647 -5.15 -21.94 -22.39
CA THR A 647 -4.78 -23.32 -22.08
C THR A 647 -4.71 -24.10 -23.39
N THR A 648 -3.51 -24.44 -23.85
CA THR A 648 -3.37 -25.55 -24.81
C THR A 648 -3.79 -26.83 -24.07
N PRO A 649 -4.77 -27.60 -24.57
CA PRO A 649 -5.13 -28.87 -23.98
C PRO A 649 -3.97 -29.85 -24.19
N SER A 650 -3.04 -29.91 -23.23
CA SER A 650 -2.11 -31.02 -23.11
C SER A 650 -2.77 -32.10 -22.26
N PRO A 651 -2.76 -33.38 -22.69
CA PRO A 651 -3.38 -34.47 -21.94
C PRO A 651 -2.70 -34.78 -20.59
N SER A 652 -1.61 -34.08 -20.22
CA SER A 652 -0.85 -34.30 -18.99
C SER A 652 -0.68 -33.09 -18.08
N SER A 653 -1.20 -31.90 -18.43
CA SER A 653 -1.09 -30.69 -17.59
C SER A 653 -2.44 -30.19 -17.14
N SER A 654 -2.59 -29.89 -15.85
CA SER A 654 -3.71 -29.11 -15.32
C SER A 654 -3.86 -27.79 -16.10
N PRO A 655 -5.07 -27.21 -16.18
CA PRO A 655 -5.27 -25.93 -16.87
C PRO A 655 -4.33 -24.86 -16.30
N SER A 656 -3.44 -24.34 -17.16
CA SER A 656 -2.32 -23.47 -16.77
C SER A 656 -2.65 -21.98 -16.68
N SER A 657 -3.88 -21.55 -16.99
CA SER A 657 -4.35 -20.19 -16.72
C SER A 657 -5.57 -20.19 -15.82
N SER A 658 -5.49 -19.41 -14.75
CA SER A 658 -6.59 -19.20 -13.82
C SER A 658 -7.61 -18.26 -14.46
N PRO A 659 -8.94 -18.46 -14.26
CA PRO A 659 -9.93 -17.48 -14.67
C PRO A 659 -9.71 -16.11 -13.99
N TYR A 660 -8.90 -16.07 -12.94
CA TYR A 660 -8.57 -14.88 -12.14
C TYR A 660 -7.21 -14.26 -12.49
N ASP A 661 -6.60 -14.68 -13.61
CA ASP A 661 -5.39 -14.03 -14.13
C ASP A 661 -5.75 -12.64 -14.66
N GLU A 662 -5.09 -11.62 -14.14
CA GLU A 662 -5.32 -10.22 -14.51
C GLU A 662 -3.99 -9.52 -14.76
N LEU A 663 -4.01 -8.50 -15.61
CA LEU A 663 -2.91 -7.55 -15.78
C LEU A 663 -3.12 -6.39 -14.81
N VAL A 664 -2.04 -5.98 -14.15
CA VAL A 664 -1.92 -4.68 -13.49
C VAL A 664 -1.02 -3.77 -14.33
N LEU A 665 -1.43 -2.53 -14.53
CA LEU A 665 -0.65 -1.51 -15.21
C LEU A 665 -0.47 -0.33 -14.27
N ARG A 666 0.77 0.10 -14.04
CA ARG A 666 1.10 1.24 -13.18
C ARG A 666 1.90 2.27 -13.94
N ALA A 667 1.45 3.52 -13.89
CA ALA A 667 2.23 4.64 -14.36
C ALA A 667 3.17 5.13 -13.26
N THR A 668 4.44 5.31 -13.62
CA THR A 668 5.45 5.83 -12.70
C THR A 668 6.21 6.98 -13.37
N PRO A 669 6.89 7.84 -12.60
CA PRO A 669 7.80 8.85 -13.18
C PRO A 669 8.92 8.24 -14.05
N SER A 670 9.20 6.94 -13.89
CA SER A 670 10.19 6.21 -14.70
C SER A 670 9.57 5.55 -15.95
N GLY A 671 8.25 5.56 -16.12
CA GLY A 671 7.49 4.92 -17.19
C GLY A 671 6.49 3.89 -16.68
N LEU A 672 5.95 3.07 -17.59
CA LEU A 672 4.95 2.03 -17.27
C LEU A 672 5.57 0.76 -16.65
N LEU A 673 4.99 0.27 -15.55
CA LEU A 673 5.23 -1.08 -15.00
C LEU A 673 4.00 -1.93 -15.29
N LEU A 674 4.19 -3.08 -15.95
CA LEU A 674 3.11 -4.03 -16.22
C LEU A 674 3.36 -5.30 -15.41
N GLY A 675 2.31 -5.88 -14.85
CA GLY A 675 2.37 -7.13 -14.10
C GLY A 675 1.30 -8.10 -14.58
N GLY A 676 1.66 -9.30 -15.01
CA GLY A 676 0.74 -10.42 -15.17
C GLY A 676 0.59 -11.15 -13.85
N VAL A 677 -0.56 -10.98 -13.19
CA VAL A 677 -0.79 -11.40 -11.80
C VAL A 677 -1.65 -12.67 -11.77
N SER A 678 -1.13 -13.72 -11.14
CA SER A 678 -1.83 -15.00 -10.98
C SER A 678 -1.82 -15.48 -9.53
N ALA A 679 -2.98 -15.93 -9.06
CA ALA A 679 -3.10 -16.73 -7.83
C ALA A 679 -2.87 -18.23 -8.07
N GLY A 680 -2.69 -18.65 -9.33
CA GLY A 680 -2.41 -20.02 -9.70
C GLY A 680 -0.98 -20.43 -9.36
N ARG A 681 -0.78 -21.73 -9.11
CA ARG A 681 0.55 -22.35 -9.01
C ARG A 681 1.31 -22.33 -10.34
N GLU A 682 0.55 -22.30 -11.43
CA GLU A 682 1.02 -22.14 -12.78
C GLU A 682 0.27 -20.97 -13.41
N SER A 683 0.99 -20.19 -14.21
CA SER A 683 0.40 -19.12 -15.01
C SER A 683 1.15 -19.00 -16.32
N ALA A 684 0.46 -18.56 -17.36
CA ALA A 684 1.05 -18.37 -18.66
C ALA A 684 0.59 -17.07 -19.30
N TRP A 685 1.51 -16.37 -19.94
CA TRP A 685 1.28 -15.04 -20.50
C TRP A 685 1.77 -15.00 -21.94
N LEU A 686 0.92 -14.50 -22.84
CA LEU A 686 1.26 -14.26 -24.24
C LEU A 686 1.59 -12.78 -24.43
N LEU A 687 2.76 -12.52 -25.00
CA LEU A 687 3.28 -11.19 -25.29
C LEU A 687 3.63 -11.10 -26.77
N SER A 688 3.15 -10.10 -27.50
CA SER A 688 3.35 -9.99 -28.95
C SER A 688 3.44 -8.54 -29.40
N VAL A 689 4.10 -8.28 -30.54
CA VAL A 689 4.27 -6.93 -31.08
C VAL A 689 3.57 -6.81 -32.44
N HIS A 690 2.74 -5.78 -32.58
CA HIS A 690 1.87 -5.55 -33.74
C HIS A 690 1.91 -4.10 -34.18
N ASP A 691 1.56 -3.82 -35.43
CA ASP A 691 1.47 -2.44 -35.94
C ASP A 691 0.17 -1.74 -35.49
N THR A 692 -0.83 -2.52 -35.10
CA THR A 692 -2.14 -2.04 -34.63
C THR A 692 -2.36 -2.41 -33.16
N PRO A 693 -3.17 -1.64 -32.42
CA PRO A 693 -3.59 -2.05 -31.08
C PRO A 693 -4.51 -3.27 -31.12
N LEU A 694 -4.77 -3.87 -29.96
CA LEU A 694 -5.74 -4.95 -29.80
C LEU A 694 -7.06 -4.63 -30.54
N PRO A 695 -7.59 -5.57 -31.34
CA PRO A 695 -8.88 -5.38 -31.98
C PRO A 695 -9.99 -5.33 -30.93
N THR A 696 -11.02 -4.54 -31.20
CA THR A 696 -12.23 -4.53 -30.37
C THR A 696 -12.87 -5.92 -30.44
N LEU A 697 -13.10 -6.55 -29.30
CA LEU A 697 -13.90 -7.77 -29.27
C LEU A 697 -15.31 -7.41 -29.76
N ALA A 698 -15.82 -8.14 -30.74
CA ALA A 698 -17.22 -7.99 -31.14
C ALA A 698 -18.09 -8.27 -29.90
N PRO A 699 -19.15 -7.49 -29.66
CA PRO A 699 -20.06 -7.78 -28.56
C PRO A 699 -20.59 -9.20 -28.75
N THR A 700 -20.28 -10.08 -27.80
CA THR A 700 -20.90 -11.40 -27.71
C THR A 700 -22.36 -11.18 -27.38
N THR A 701 -23.21 -11.26 -28.42
CA THR A 701 -24.67 -11.26 -28.33
C THR A 701 -25.20 -12.40 -27.49
#